data_AF-A0AAV9GQK4-F1
#
_entry.id   AF-A0AAV9GQK4-F1
#
_cell.length_a   1.000
_cell.length_b   1.000
_cell.length_c   1.000
_cell.angle_alpha   90.00
_cell.angle_beta   90.00
_cell.angle_gamma   90.00
#
_symmetry.space_group_name_H-M   'P 1'
#
loop_
_entity.id
_entity.type
_entity.pdbx_description
1 polymer ?
#
loop_
_entity_poly.entity_id
_entity_poly.type
_entity_poly.pdbx_seq_one_letter_code
_entity_poly.pdbx_strand_id
1 'polypeptide(L)'
;MDSPAKQTGGSSLVVSTEIPGDNTTPATNLRPPLHRVKTVHFGAQAPWDEQKNDDITHDQVFRLVDLEIDEESICSGLDCHRRFKVKEGYEMKDLPKFNDLTRYDIEEAQEMRLWNFEVGRLVAAVKSERPVLLEGPPEWYGPADSDGYNRMHIMATTMRYALDVCVHDNELLLLEHQPFLMSRDSFAGSYRNLIRDFDPDEGVIRYDKQIKLIKNNDEAYHSLVNYVTATLARVLTRTVTGKFWVENCIATVAKFASKLKVLGHDLPSAVSRTMEAQNDVNARLGELYPSEPNPLLARAAESGKRARGDTGDIDLMDTSGARYFLVVDSFSSGIVSLLSSSIKHLHWDEEVEQTADLFETSTVIYHSGFRQQMIHLCQERDGAIGAGADVNMTRCAGMIFDVCREIWSEMPSVEGPVGEHTTLIWNWTGLTRTGDLLPSVPGSKTWVSMKDVISGFVPYIVFCGNAPDILSHMGRAIIHFSDPTNPPKFFNHQACLAAARIRTTQYEKRRRQTLMPRNIKFQNVYDTAMAQEGALAGIQGDPTGPAAEALRRRHRETREKYRRAIDQVESWVLDECTVIITSLWYSYIVLAVVGILVGGGVALLAAEDRIVGVDPSNLTVLVWTAAGFLMVYFKSRRVENWPWRDFLQGRVVCRSVSEVHAVTKIDPQDLMAVLLRFEPRVNLQKSGPFRALFLRLSDGGFSIDVPPTVDAATAGGRIFVGVDSPNGPALVSLEARARESYTSHDQNDSKKDGVGLLCRDFVDPASYPMPAAKGADASGSEDGARSGSNELLPLYPLCTNASSWHKVKGVFVERALFC
;
A
#
# COMPACT_ATOMS: atom_id res chain seq x y z
N MET A 1 -24.91 63.89 2.03
CA MET A 1 -24.36 65.25 2.05
C MET A 1 -22.89 65.16 1.71
N ASP A 2 -22.37 65.56 0.56
CA ASP A 2 -22.87 65.63 -0.80
C ASP A 2 -21.61 65.58 -1.66
N SER A 3 -21.68 64.87 -2.78
CA SER A 3 -20.69 64.95 -3.86
C SER A 3 -20.72 66.36 -4.48
N PRO A 4 -19.70 66.80 -5.24
CA PRO A 4 -19.82 66.58 -6.69
C PRO A 4 -18.52 66.43 -7.50
N ALA A 5 -18.75 65.98 -8.73
CA ALA A 5 -17.89 65.66 -9.86
C ALA A 5 -17.05 66.80 -10.49
N LYS A 6 -16.02 66.44 -11.29
CA LYS A 6 -15.95 66.69 -12.76
C LYS A 6 -14.71 66.12 -13.48
N GLN A 7 -14.93 65.88 -14.77
CA GLN A 7 -14.11 65.30 -15.85
C GLN A 7 -12.90 66.13 -16.30
N THR A 8 -11.90 65.45 -16.91
CA THR A 8 -11.32 65.61 -18.29
C THR A 8 -10.06 64.71 -18.34
N GLY A 9 -9.65 63.98 -19.39
CA GLY A 9 -9.69 64.20 -20.84
C GLY A 9 -8.30 64.64 -21.32
N GLY A 10 -7.50 63.74 -21.91
CA GLY A 10 -6.19 64.10 -22.49
C GLY A 10 -5.38 62.94 -23.05
N SER A 11 -5.37 62.82 -24.38
CA SER A 11 -4.64 61.84 -25.21
C SER A 11 -3.27 62.36 -25.66
N SER A 12 -2.31 61.46 -25.92
CA SER A 12 -1.40 61.58 -27.08
C SER A 12 -0.94 60.17 -27.53
N LEU A 13 -1.23 59.66 -28.74
CA LEU A 13 -0.60 59.95 -30.06
C LEU A 13 0.92 59.58 -30.00
N VAL A 14 1.55 58.77 -30.87
CA VAL A 14 1.60 58.81 -32.35
C VAL A 14 2.39 57.58 -32.92
N VAL A 15 1.89 57.00 -34.02
CA VAL A 15 2.56 56.45 -35.22
C VAL A 15 3.04 54.99 -35.33
N SER A 16 2.23 54.30 -36.13
CA SER A 16 2.47 53.22 -37.06
C SER A 16 3.44 53.57 -38.21
N THR A 17 4.11 52.57 -38.78
CA THR A 17 4.27 52.49 -40.23
C THR A 17 4.24 51.04 -40.71
N GLU A 18 3.36 50.81 -41.67
CA GLU A 18 3.05 49.54 -42.34
C GLU A 18 3.64 49.54 -43.78
N ILE A 19 4.21 48.39 -44.17
CA ILE A 19 3.96 47.61 -45.42
C ILE A 19 4.54 48.19 -46.76
N PRO A 20 4.75 47.42 -47.88
CA PRO A 20 4.70 45.95 -48.17
C PRO A 20 5.96 45.37 -48.89
N GLY A 21 6.01 44.04 -49.03
CA GLY A 21 6.81 43.38 -50.08
C GLY A 21 6.56 41.87 -50.18
N ASP A 22 6.29 41.40 -51.39
CA ASP A 22 5.54 40.19 -51.76
C ASP A 22 6.41 38.94 -52.06
N ASN A 23 5.79 37.75 -51.91
CA ASN A 23 6.01 36.45 -52.57
C ASN A 23 7.42 35.82 -52.77
N THR A 24 7.61 34.59 -52.25
CA THR A 24 8.05 33.39 -53.03
C THR A 24 8.09 32.08 -52.18
N THR A 25 7.30 31.07 -52.60
CA THR A 25 7.45 29.59 -52.48
C THR A 25 8.00 28.90 -51.19
N PRO A 26 7.30 27.87 -50.63
CA PRO A 26 7.88 26.97 -49.64
C PRO A 26 8.55 25.76 -50.29
N ALA A 27 9.85 25.58 -50.03
CA ALA A 27 10.58 24.36 -50.36
C ALA A 27 10.19 23.21 -49.40
N THR A 28 9.88 22.08 -50.00
CA THR A 28 9.69 20.76 -49.40
C THR A 28 10.94 20.31 -48.62
N ASN A 29 10.81 20.14 -47.30
CA ASN A 29 11.77 19.40 -46.48
C ASN A 29 11.11 18.14 -45.92
N LEU A 30 11.14 17.07 -46.72
CA LEU A 30 11.00 15.70 -46.24
C LEU A 30 12.24 15.33 -45.44
N ARG A 31 12.14 15.30 -44.11
CA ARG A 31 13.01 14.51 -43.24
C ARG A 31 12.17 13.40 -42.62
N PRO A 32 12.52 12.11 -42.81
CA PRO A 32 11.85 11.04 -42.09
C PRO A 32 12.28 11.10 -40.61
N PRO A 33 11.37 10.86 -39.65
CA PRO A 33 11.78 10.70 -38.27
C PRO A 33 12.52 9.38 -38.12
N LEU A 34 13.81 9.44 -37.80
CA LEU A 34 14.57 8.31 -37.31
C LEU A 34 14.05 7.96 -35.91
N HIS A 35 12.99 7.13 -35.86
CA HIS A 35 12.60 6.45 -34.63
C HIS A 35 13.72 5.48 -34.23
N ARG A 36 14.53 5.91 -33.27
CA ARG A 36 15.51 5.04 -32.62
C ARG A 36 14.75 4.17 -31.63
N VAL A 37 14.27 3.01 -32.10
CA VAL A 37 13.60 1.99 -31.27
C VAL A 37 14.57 1.55 -30.18
N LYS A 38 14.27 1.87 -28.91
CA LYS A 38 14.98 1.34 -27.75
C LYS A 38 14.43 -0.06 -27.47
N THR A 39 15.02 -1.07 -28.09
CA THR A 39 14.71 -2.47 -27.77
C THR A 39 15.23 -2.79 -26.38
N VAL A 40 14.34 -3.04 -25.41
CA VAL A 40 14.72 -3.46 -24.06
C VAL A 40 14.66 -4.98 -24.02
N HIS A 41 15.83 -5.61 -23.90
CA HIS A 41 15.92 -7.04 -23.60
C HIS A 41 15.70 -7.25 -22.11
N PHE A 42 14.79 -8.15 -21.72
CA PHE A 42 14.61 -8.56 -20.32
C PHE A 42 15.90 -9.13 -19.69
N GLY A 43 16.89 -9.53 -20.51
CA GLY A 43 18.14 -10.13 -20.07
C GLY A 43 19.45 -9.40 -20.41
N ALA A 44 19.43 -8.15 -20.91
CA ALA A 44 20.69 -7.45 -21.23
C ALA A 44 20.74 -6.05 -20.61
N GLN A 45 21.55 -5.93 -19.56
CA GLN A 45 22.09 -4.69 -18.97
C GLN A 45 21.04 -3.67 -18.54
N ALA A 46 20.41 -3.98 -17.40
CA ALA A 46 19.94 -2.95 -16.51
C ALA A 46 20.42 -3.39 -15.11
N PRO A 47 21.02 -2.50 -14.28
CA PRO A 47 21.66 -2.86 -13.02
C PRO A 47 20.59 -3.20 -11.98
N TRP A 48 19.91 -4.32 -12.17
CA TRP A 48 18.74 -4.72 -11.38
C TRP A 48 18.69 -6.23 -11.14
N ASP A 49 19.81 -6.92 -11.40
CA ASP A 49 20.15 -8.00 -10.49
C ASP A 49 20.01 -7.44 -9.09
N GLU A 50 19.49 -8.27 -8.20
CA GLU A 50 20.00 -8.33 -6.84
C GLU A 50 21.30 -7.53 -6.78
N GLN A 51 21.32 -6.45 -6.00
CA GLN A 51 22.52 -6.26 -5.21
C GLN A 51 22.79 -7.67 -4.73
N LYS A 52 23.81 -8.32 -5.33
CA LYS A 52 24.39 -9.53 -4.80
C LYS A 52 24.52 -9.12 -3.36
N ASN A 53 23.59 -9.59 -2.54
CA ASN A 53 23.81 -9.72 -1.14
C ASN A 53 24.84 -10.82 -1.17
N ASP A 54 26.07 -10.41 -1.47
CA ASP A 54 27.30 -11.15 -1.34
C ASP A 54 27.10 -11.97 -0.10
N ASP A 55 26.96 -13.29 -0.18
CA ASP A 55 27.21 -14.24 0.89
C ASP A 55 27.08 -13.69 2.34
N ILE A 56 26.01 -12.94 2.68
CA ILE A 56 25.73 -12.56 4.06
C ILE A 56 25.02 -13.78 4.62
N THR A 57 25.89 -14.74 4.91
CA THR A 57 25.73 -15.80 5.87
C THR A 57 25.44 -15.19 7.25
N HIS A 58 24.29 -14.53 7.43
CA HIS A 58 23.70 -14.31 8.75
C HIS A 58 22.17 -14.42 8.69
N ASP A 59 21.75 -15.67 8.80
CA ASP A 59 20.43 -16.18 9.12
C ASP A 59 19.95 -15.74 10.52
N GLN A 60 19.79 -14.44 10.76
CA GLN A 60 19.21 -13.97 12.01
C GLN A 60 17.71 -13.78 11.86
N VAL A 61 16.98 -14.88 12.05
CA VAL A 61 15.58 -14.80 12.52
C VAL A 61 15.63 -14.03 13.85
N PHE A 62 14.78 -13.03 14.03
CA PHE A 62 14.73 -12.22 15.25
C PHE A 62 14.78 -13.10 16.50
N ARG A 63 15.77 -12.88 17.37
CA ARG A 63 15.79 -13.39 18.74
C ARG A 63 15.88 -12.20 19.68
N LEU A 64 15.16 -12.28 20.79
CA LEU A 64 15.21 -11.25 21.83
C LEU A 64 16.64 -11.01 22.36
N VAL A 65 17.49 -12.05 22.32
CA VAL A 65 18.90 -12.01 22.72
C VAL A 65 19.77 -11.16 21.79
N ASP A 66 19.31 -10.91 20.56
CA ASP A 66 20.05 -10.10 19.57
C ASP A 66 19.86 -8.59 19.80
N LEU A 67 19.00 -8.19 20.74
CA LEU A 67 18.76 -6.79 21.09
C LEU A 67 19.83 -6.27 22.07
N GLU A 68 20.88 -5.66 21.51
CA GLU A 68 21.82 -4.84 22.30
C GLU A 68 21.16 -3.51 22.69
N ILE A 69 20.54 -3.48 23.88
CA ILE A 69 19.89 -2.28 24.44
C ILE A 69 20.68 -1.79 25.65
N ASP A 70 21.35 -0.66 25.47
CA ASP A 70 22.09 0.07 26.49
C ASP A 70 21.24 1.23 27.04
N GLU A 71 20.66 1.02 28.22
CA GLU A 71 19.79 2.01 28.87
C GLU A 71 20.52 3.32 29.19
N GLU A 72 21.79 3.23 29.61
CA GLU A 72 22.60 4.40 29.97
C GLU A 72 22.90 5.24 28.73
N SER A 73 23.23 4.59 27.61
CA SER A 73 23.43 5.25 26.32
C SER A 73 22.15 5.96 25.84
N ILE A 74 20.98 5.32 25.96
CA ILE A 74 19.69 5.95 25.61
C ILE A 74 19.41 7.17 26.49
N CYS A 75 19.58 7.04 27.80
CA CYS A 75 19.41 8.15 28.75
C CYS A 75 20.35 9.32 28.43
N SER A 76 21.59 9.03 28.05
CA SER A 76 22.55 10.06 27.62
C SER A 76 22.12 10.76 26.32
N GLY A 77 21.44 10.04 25.43
CA GLY A 77 20.90 10.55 24.17
C GLY A 77 19.69 11.49 24.33
N LEU A 78 19.00 11.48 25.47
CA LEU A 78 17.87 12.39 25.73
C LEU A 78 18.30 13.88 25.68
N ASP A 79 19.55 14.13 26.06
CA ASP A 79 20.23 15.44 26.09
C ASP A 79 20.84 15.85 24.73
N CYS A 80 20.46 15.20 23.63
CA CYS A 80 20.98 15.50 22.29
C CYS A 80 20.81 16.98 21.88
N HIS A 81 19.79 17.66 22.40
CA HIS A 81 19.56 19.08 22.20
C HIS A 81 20.65 19.96 22.86
N ARG A 82 21.22 19.53 23.99
CA ARG A 82 22.34 20.24 24.64
C ARG A 82 23.65 20.04 23.90
N ARG A 83 23.88 18.84 23.37
CA ARG A 83 25.09 18.45 22.63
C ARG A 83 24.75 17.44 21.54
N PHE A 84 24.82 17.87 20.29
CA PHE A 84 24.62 17.00 19.12
C PHE A 84 25.91 16.87 18.32
N LYS A 85 26.40 15.64 18.17
CA LYS A 85 27.55 15.32 17.32
C LYS A 85 27.10 15.22 15.87
N VAL A 86 27.59 16.13 15.01
CA VAL A 86 27.29 16.09 13.57
C VAL A 86 28.29 15.19 12.85
N LYS A 87 29.57 15.36 13.18
CA LYS A 87 30.71 14.58 12.66
C LYS A 87 31.85 14.60 13.67
N GLU A 88 32.85 13.76 13.45
CA GLU A 88 34.03 13.71 14.32
C GLU A 88 34.66 15.11 14.46
N GLY A 89 34.80 15.59 15.71
CA GLY A 89 35.33 16.91 16.03
C GLY A 89 34.35 18.10 15.87
N TYR A 90 33.09 17.88 15.49
CA TYR A 90 32.09 18.96 15.37
C TYR A 90 30.82 18.66 16.19
N GLU A 91 30.59 19.48 17.21
CA GLU A 91 29.45 19.40 18.11
C GLU A 91 28.65 20.70 18.08
N MET A 92 27.33 20.57 18.01
CA MET A 92 26.40 21.70 18.18
C MET A 92 25.84 21.69 19.59
N LYS A 93 25.61 22.88 20.12
CA LYS A 93 25.14 23.09 21.50
C LYS A 93 23.89 23.94 21.52
N ASP A 94 23.11 23.80 22.59
CA ASP A 94 21.95 24.64 22.90
C ASP A 94 20.91 24.69 21.78
N LEU A 95 20.59 23.52 21.21
CA LEU A 95 19.59 23.35 20.16
C LEU A 95 18.16 23.31 20.75
N PRO A 96 17.13 23.69 19.97
CA PRO A 96 15.74 23.61 20.39
C PRO A 96 15.30 22.18 20.74
N LYS A 97 14.53 22.04 21.82
CA LYS A 97 14.08 20.77 22.38
C LYS A 97 12.76 20.32 21.75
N PHE A 98 12.76 19.19 21.07
CA PHE A 98 11.52 18.52 20.64
C PHE A 98 10.80 17.90 21.83
N ASN A 99 9.47 17.94 21.81
CA ASN A 99 8.61 17.41 22.88
C ASN A 99 8.92 18.00 24.27
N ASP A 100 9.24 19.30 24.31
CA ASP A 100 9.51 20.05 25.54
C ASP A 100 8.30 20.03 26.50
N LEU A 101 8.55 19.69 27.76
CA LEU A 101 7.60 19.70 28.87
C LEU A 101 7.66 21.00 29.68
N THR A 102 8.72 21.80 29.55
CA THR A 102 8.92 23.01 30.37
C THR A 102 7.87 24.09 30.12
N ARG A 103 7.26 24.10 28.94
CA ARG A 103 6.08 24.93 28.62
C ARG A 103 4.86 24.60 29.47
N TYR A 104 4.80 23.40 30.06
CA TYR A 104 3.65 22.85 30.77
C TYR A 104 3.91 22.73 32.28
N ASP A 105 4.62 23.71 32.87
CA ASP A 105 4.97 23.81 34.29
C ASP A 105 5.81 22.64 34.83
N ILE A 106 6.56 21.97 33.96
CA ILE A 106 7.50 20.93 34.38
C ILE A 106 8.91 21.51 34.41
N GLU A 107 9.56 21.52 35.57
CA GLU A 107 10.96 21.95 35.65
C GLU A 107 11.87 21.04 34.82
N GLU A 108 12.93 21.57 34.21
CA GLU A 108 13.84 20.80 33.34
C GLU A 108 14.45 19.58 34.06
N ALA A 109 14.76 19.70 35.35
CA ALA A 109 15.26 18.59 36.15
C ALA A 109 14.19 17.50 36.35
N GLN A 110 12.92 17.88 36.46
CA GLN A 110 11.80 16.94 36.57
C GLN A 110 11.48 16.30 35.22
N GLU A 111 11.53 17.06 34.13
CA GLU A 111 11.39 16.55 32.75
C GLU A 111 12.40 15.43 32.49
N MET A 112 13.69 15.68 32.77
CA MET A 112 14.72 14.65 32.59
C MET A 112 14.48 13.40 33.44
N ARG A 113 13.95 13.56 34.66
CA ARG A 113 13.56 12.41 35.51
C ARG A 113 12.40 11.63 34.88
N LEU A 114 11.39 12.31 34.35
CA LEU A 114 10.26 11.68 33.67
C LEU A 114 10.70 10.92 32.42
N TRP A 115 11.57 11.51 31.60
CA TRP A 115 12.10 10.84 30.41
C TRP A 115 12.94 9.62 30.77
N ASN A 116 13.83 9.72 31.77
CA ASN A 116 14.63 8.58 32.24
C ASN A 116 13.74 7.45 32.79
N PHE A 117 12.68 7.80 33.53
CA PHE A 117 11.72 6.82 34.02
C PHE A 117 11.00 6.09 32.88
N GLU A 118 10.56 6.82 31.85
CA GLU A 118 9.95 6.22 30.67
C GLU A 118 10.93 5.37 29.86
N VAL A 119 12.19 5.78 29.73
CA VAL A 119 13.23 4.96 29.10
C VAL A 119 13.37 3.63 29.83
N GLY A 120 13.54 3.64 31.16
CA GLY A 120 13.65 2.41 31.95
C GLY A 120 12.43 1.49 31.80
N ARG A 121 11.22 2.06 31.82
CA ARG A 121 9.97 1.31 31.60
C ARG A 121 9.93 0.67 30.20
N LEU A 122 10.28 1.42 29.16
CA LEU A 122 10.26 0.93 27.77
C LEU A 122 11.35 -0.11 27.53
N VAL A 123 12.55 0.09 28.06
CA VAL A 123 13.65 -0.89 28.01
C VAL A 123 13.23 -2.19 28.69
N ALA A 124 12.59 -2.12 29.86
CA ALA A 124 12.05 -3.30 30.55
C ALA A 124 10.98 -4.01 29.71
N ALA A 125 10.08 -3.26 29.08
CA ALA A 125 9.04 -3.82 28.22
C ALA A 125 9.59 -4.51 26.96
N VAL A 126 10.66 -3.97 26.37
CA VAL A 126 11.32 -4.54 25.18
C VAL A 126 12.16 -5.76 25.54
N LYS A 127 12.87 -5.74 26.68
CA LYS A 127 13.69 -6.88 27.15
C LYS A 127 12.87 -8.02 27.73
N SER A 128 11.60 -7.80 28.06
CA SER A 128 10.73 -8.83 28.62
C SER A 128 10.41 -9.92 27.60
N GLU A 129 10.65 -11.18 27.98
CA GLU A 129 10.19 -12.35 27.21
C GLU A 129 8.66 -12.46 27.19
N ARG A 130 8.00 -12.03 28.27
CA ARG A 130 6.53 -12.00 28.36
C ARG A 130 5.96 -10.85 27.56
N PRO A 131 4.79 -11.00 26.92
CA PRO A 131 4.10 -9.90 26.25
C PRO A 131 3.74 -8.80 27.25
N VAL A 132 3.67 -7.57 26.74
CA VAL A 132 3.16 -6.44 27.50
C VAL A 132 1.66 -6.62 27.65
N LEU A 133 1.13 -6.36 28.84
CA LEU A 133 -0.30 -6.41 29.14
C LEU A 133 -0.75 -5.05 29.67
N LEU A 134 -2.03 -4.72 29.46
CA LEU A 134 -2.61 -3.49 30.01
C LEU A 134 -2.67 -3.57 31.54
N GLU A 135 -2.17 -2.52 32.19
CA GLU A 135 -2.14 -2.40 33.65
C GLU A 135 -3.52 -1.99 34.20
N GLY A 136 -3.66 -2.05 35.53
CA GLY A 136 -4.87 -1.62 36.21
C GLY A 136 -5.98 -2.69 36.31
N PRO A 137 -6.94 -2.48 37.21
CA PRO A 137 -8.08 -3.38 37.38
C PRO A 137 -9.10 -3.25 36.23
N PRO A 138 -9.84 -4.33 35.89
CA PRO A 138 -10.86 -4.33 34.84
C PRO A 138 -11.94 -3.24 34.98
N GLU A 139 -12.27 -2.83 36.21
CA GLU A 139 -13.33 -1.86 36.47
C GLU A 139 -13.04 -0.46 35.92
N TRP A 140 -11.78 -0.11 35.73
CA TRP A 140 -11.38 1.17 35.11
C TRP A 140 -11.90 1.26 33.67
N TYR A 141 -11.83 0.16 32.94
CA TYR A 141 -12.15 0.08 31.51
C TYR A 141 -13.61 -0.30 31.24
N GLY A 142 -14.25 -1.01 32.18
CA GLY A 142 -15.63 -1.45 32.06
C GLY A 142 -15.81 -2.79 31.33
N PRO A 143 -17.06 -3.26 31.20
CA PRO A 143 -17.43 -4.45 30.44
C PRO A 143 -17.34 -4.24 28.92
N ALA A 144 -17.20 -5.31 28.13
CA ALA A 144 -17.13 -5.28 26.66
C ALA A 144 -18.49 -5.04 26.00
N ASP A 145 -19.15 -3.94 26.40
CA ASP A 145 -20.44 -3.45 25.91
C ASP A 145 -20.32 -2.02 25.37
N SER A 146 -21.44 -1.41 24.99
CA SER A 146 -21.47 -0.03 24.52
C SER A 146 -20.90 0.98 25.53
N ASP A 147 -21.04 0.79 26.85
CA ASP A 147 -20.47 1.71 27.86
C ASP A 147 -18.95 1.60 27.87
N GLY A 148 -18.42 0.38 27.89
CA GLY A 148 -16.98 0.15 27.84
C GLY A 148 -16.33 0.67 26.56
N TYR A 149 -16.97 0.48 25.40
CA TYR A 149 -16.51 1.05 24.14
C TYR A 149 -16.53 2.59 24.15
N ASN A 150 -17.51 3.22 24.82
CA ASN A 150 -17.55 4.67 25.01
C ASN A 150 -16.44 5.17 25.95
N ARG A 151 -16.11 4.43 27.02
CA ARG A 151 -14.95 4.77 27.88
C ARG A 151 -13.63 4.69 27.12
N MET A 152 -13.45 3.65 26.29
CA MET A 152 -12.30 3.53 25.40
C MET A 152 -12.22 4.69 24.41
N HIS A 153 -13.38 5.10 23.85
CA HIS A 153 -13.47 6.27 22.98
C HIS A 153 -13.01 7.54 23.70
N ILE A 154 -13.50 7.82 24.92
CA ILE A 154 -13.10 8.99 25.69
C ILE A 154 -11.58 9.02 25.88
N MET A 155 -10.97 7.94 26.38
CA MET A 155 -9.52 7.89 26.60
C MET A 155 -8.71 8.06 25.30
N ALA A 156 -9.16 7.44 24.20
CA ALA A 156 -8.52 7.57 22.90
C ALA A 156 -8.63 9.00 22.34
N THR A 157 -9.77 9.66 22.54
CA THR A 157 -10.00 11.06 22.18
C THR A 157 -9.08 11.99 22.97
N THR A 158 -8.94 11.79 24.29
CA THR A 158 -7.98 12.55 25.12
C THR A 158 -6.55 12.37 24.62
N MET A 159 -6.15 11.13 24.32
CA MET A 159 -4.81 10.82 23.81
C MET A 159 -4.56 11.46 22.44
N ARG A 160 -5.59 11.49 21.57
CA ARG A 160 -5.52 12.11 20.26
C ARG A 160 -5.31 13.62 20.35
N TYR A 161 -6.05 14.33 21.20
CA TYR A 161 -5.82 15.76 21.40
C TYR A 161 -4.45 16.06 22.01
N ALA A 162 -4.02 15.26 23.00
CA ALA A 162 -2.67 15.40 23.55
C ALA A 162 -1.60 15.18 22.47
N LEU A 163 -1.82 14.26 21.53
CA LEU A 163 -0.93 14.02 20.40
C LEU A 163 -0.96 15.19 19.40
N ASP A 164 -2.14 15.75 19.09
CA ASP A 164 -2.29 16.93 18.24
C ASP A 164 -1.51 18.14 18.82
N VAL A 165 -1.54 18.35 20.14
CA VAL A 165 -0.70 19.36 20.81
C VAL A 165 0.79 19.06 20.63
N CYS A 166 1.22 17.80 20.76
CA CYS A 166 2.62 17.42 20.52
C CYS A 166 3.06 17.68 19.07
N VAL A 167 2.20 17.34 18.09
CA VAL A 167 2.45 17.63 16.67
C VAL A 167 2.58 19.13 16.46
N HIS A 168 1.61 19.89 16.94
CA HIS A 168 1.55 21.33 16.75
C HIS A 168 2.79 22.03 17.32
N ASP A 169 3.20 21.67 18.54
CA ASP A 169 4.41 22.21 19.17
C ASP A 169 5.68 21.92 18.37
N ASN A 170 5.84 20.69 17.86
CA ASN A 170 7.03 20.30 17.11
C ASN A 170 7.08 20.97 15.72
N GLU A 171 5.94 21.06 15.03
CA GLU A 171 5.84 21.75 13.75
C GLU A 171 6.05 23.26 13.91
N LEU A 172 5.57 23.85 15.01
CA LEU A 172 5.82 25.25 15.35
C LEU A 172 7.32 25.53 15.59
N LEU A 173 8.00 24.61 16.30
CA LEU A 173 9.45 24.67 16.51
C LEU A 173 10.20 24.57 15.17
N LEU A 174 9.81 23.64 14.29
CA LEU A 174 10.38 23.54 12.94
C LEU A 174 10.12 24.81 12.13
N LEU A 175 8.93 25.40 12.20
CA LEU A 175 8.62 26.64 11.52
C LEU A 175 9.47 27.82 11.99
N GLU A 176 9.85 27.85 13.27
CA GLU A 176 10.72 28.90 13.80
C GLU A 176 12.19 28.71 13.36
N HIS A 177 12.69 27.47 13.44
CA HIS A 177 14.12 27.18 13.29
C HIS A 177 14.53 26.58 11.93
N GLN A 178 13.72 25.70 11.34
CA GLN A 178 13.97 25.01 10.06
C GLN A 178 12.70 24.87 9.21
N PRO A 179 12.18 25.97 8.62
CA PRO A 179 10.85 25.98 8.01
C PRO A 179 10.68 25.08 6.78
N PHE A 180 11.78 24.63 6.15
CA PHE A 180 11.74 23.73 5.00
C PHE A 180 11.48 22.26 5.38
N LEU A 181 11.69 21.90 6.66
CA LEU A 181 11.36 20.57 7.18
C LEU A 181 9.93 20.48 7.71
N MET A 182 9.30 21.62 8.01
CA MET A 182 7.95 21.68 8.57
C MET A 182 6.90 21.08 7.62
N SER A 183 6.05 20.19 8.14
CA SER A 183 4.93 19.62 7.42
C SER A 183 3.71 20.52 7.54
N ARG A 184 3.41 21.26 6.47
CA ARG A 184 2.26 22.17 6.42
C ARG A 184 0.94 21.45 6.71
N ASP A 185 0.80 20.22 6.24
CA ASP A 185 -0.42 19.43 6.42
C ASP A 185 -0.57 18.97 7.89
N SER A 186 0.54 18.58 8.53
CA SER A 186 0.57 18.23 9.96
C SER A 186 0.26 19.44 10.85
N PHE A 187 0.89 20.59 10.55
CA PHE A 187 0.67 21.85 11.29
C PHE A 187 -0.79 22.32 11.17
N ALA A 188 -1.31 22.41 9.94
CA ALA A 188 -2.68 22.87 9.71
C ALA A 188 -3.72 21.85 10.21
N GLY A 189 -3.43 20.56 10.11
CA GLY A 189 -4.29 19.48 10.59
C GLY A 189 -4.43 19.47 12.10
N SER A 190 -3.31 19.48 12.83
CA SER A 190 -3.30 19.54 14.30
C SER A 190 -3.98 20.82 14.80
N TYR A 191 -3.66 21.98 14.23
CA TYR A 191 -4.32 23.23 14.58
C TYR A 191 -5.84 23.15 14.37
N ARG A 192 -6.29 22.69 13.21
CA ARG A 192 -7.72 22.56 12.88
C ARG A 192 -8.46 21.64 13.86
N ASN A 193 -7.85 20.51 14.23
CA ASN A 193 -8.46 19.57 15.17
C ASN A 193 -8.63 20.21 16.55
N LEU A 194 -7.61 20.94 17.03
CA LEU A 194 -7.65 21.61 18.33
C LEU A 194 -8.71 22.73 18.34
N ILE A 195 -8.71 23.65 17.37
CA ILE A 195 -9.68 24.76 17.38
C ILE A 195 -11.12 24.35 17.08
N ARG A 196 -11.34 23.15 16.51
CA ARG A 196 -12.69 22.62 16.31
C ARG A 196 -13.36 22.36 17.66
N ASP A 197 -12.60 21.80 18.59
CA ASP A 197 -13.11 21.25 19.85
C ASP A 197 -12.69 22.06 21.09
N PHE A 198 -11.81 23.06 20.92
CA PHE A 198 -11.35 23.94 22.00
C PHE A 198 -11.43 25.40 21.58
N ASP A 199 -11.73 26.26 22.54
CA ASP A 199 -11.60 27.68 22.37
C ASP A 199 -10.12 28.08 22.34
N PRO A 200 -9.65 28.82 21.31
CA PRO A 200 -8.24 29.15 21.18
C PRO A 200 -7.75 30.15 22.24
N ASP A 201 -8.65 30.95 22.83
CA ASP A 201 -8.29 31.97 23.80
C ASP A 201 -8.34 31.40 25.23
N GLU A 202 -9.41 30.66 25.55
CA GLU A 202 -9.61 30.12 26.91
C GLU A 202 -9.11 28.68 27.09
N GLY A 203 -8.84 27.95 26.01
CA GLY A 203 -8.55 26.51 26.05
C GLY A 203 -9.74 25.66 26.51
N VAL A 204 -10.93 26.25 26.68
CA VAL A 204 -12.14 25.57 27.16
C VAL A 204 -12.71 24.70 26.05
N ILE A 205 -13.18 23.51 26.39
CA ILE A 205 -13.79 22.58 25.45
C ILE A 205 -15.04 23.22 24.84
N ARG A 206 -15.10 23.24 23.51
CA ARG A 206 -16.28 23.61 22.74
C ARG A 206 -17.24 22.43 22.73
N TYR A 207 -18.51 22.73 22.94
CA TYR A 207 -19.58 21.73 23.06
C TYR A 207 -19.40 20.85 24.30
N ASP A 208 -20.49 20.24 24.79
CA ASP A 208 -20.50 19.50 26.07
C ASP A 208 -19.83 18.11 25.95
N LYS A 209 -18.64 18.07 25.33
CA LYS A 209 -17.93 16.86 24.95
C LYS A 209 -17.15 16.30 26.14
N GLN A 210 -17.35 15.01 26.41
CA GLN A 210 -16.69 14.33 27.51
C GLN A 210 -15.27 13.90 27.11
N ILE A 211 -14.25 14.53 27.71
CA ILE A 211 -12.82 14.20 27.48
C ILE A 211 -12.15 13.50 28.67
N LYS A 212 -12.90 13.24 29.75
CA LYS A 212 -12.41 12.55 30.95
C LYS A 212 -13.43 11.54 31.43
N LEU A 213 -12.94 10.41 31.93
CA LEU A 213 -13.76 9.44 32.65
C LEU A 213 -14.25 10.03 33.97
N ILE A 214 -15.41 9.56 34.43
CA ILE A 214 -16.02 10.03 35.68
C ILE A 214 -15.20 9.57 36.91
N LYS A 215 -14.54 8.41 36.82
CA LYS A 215 -13.74 7.81 37.90
C LYS A 215 -12.44 7.24 37.34
N ASN A 216 -11.36 7.34 38.12
CA ASN A 216 -10.03 6.77 37.83
C ASN A 216 -9.49 7.17 36.44
N ASN A 217 -9.79 8.40 36.00
CA ASN A 217 -9.45 8.87 34.67
C ASN A 217 -7.93 8.82 34.44
N ASP A 218 -7.17 9.39 35.37
CA ASP A 218 -5.75 9.63 35.17
C ASP A 218 -4.98 8.30 35.21
N GLU A 219 -5.35 7.39 36.13
CA GLU A 219 -4.74 6.07 36.21
C GLU A 219 -5.06 5.20 34.98
N ALA A 220 -6.31 5.20 34.52
CA ALA A 220 -6.73 4.45 33.33
C ALA A 220 -6.06 5.00 32.06
N TYR A 221 -6.01 6.32 31.92
CA TYR A 221 -5.39 7.02 30.80
C TYR A 221 -3.87 6.82 30.78
N HIS A 222 -3.16 7.00 31.91
CA HIS A 222 -1.72 6.75 31.99
C HIS A 222 -1.38 5.28 31.71
N SER A 223 -2.22 4.34 32.17
CA SER A 223 -2.07 2.91 31.86
C SER A 223 -2.26 2.61 30.37
N LEU A 224 -3.20 3.29 29.70
CA LEU A 224 -3.37 3.20 28.25
C LEU A 224 -2.14 3.75 27.51
N VAL A 225 -1.64 4.93 27.89
CA VAL A 225 -0.42 5.52 27.31
C VAL A 225 0.77 4.58 27.50
N ASN A 226 0.94 4.01 28.70
CA ASN A 226 1.96 3.00 29.00
C ASN A 226 1.87 1.83 28.03
N TYR A 227 0.66 1.29 27.86
CA TYR A 227 0.42 0.12 27.05
C TYR A 227 0.69 0.35 25.56
N VAL A 228 0.15 1.45 24.99
CA VAL A 228 0.35 1.81 23.59
C VAL A 228 1.82 2.05 23.28
N THR A 229 2.52 2.82 24.13
CA THR A 229 3.94 3.16 23.92
C THR A 229 4.87 1.95 24.11
N ALA A 230 4.58 1.07 25.07
CA ALA A 230 5.35 -0.17 25.24
C ALA A 230 5.14 -1.17 24.10
N THR A 231 3.90 -1.30 23.60
CA THR A 231 3.58 -2.12 22.43
C THR A 231 4.31 -1.58 21.19
N LEU A 232 4.28 -0.26 20.99
CA LEU A 232 4.97 0.39 19.89
C LEU A 232 6.49 0.22 19.99
N ALA A 233 7.08 0.38 21.18
CA ALA A 233 8.52 0.17 21.39
C ALA A 233 8.95 -1.27 21.06
N ARG A 234 8.14 -2.28 21.41
CA ARG A 234 8.38 -3.67 20.98
C ARG A 234 8.30 -3.84 19.48
N VAL A 235 7.31 -3.23 18.82
CA VAL A 235 7.21 -3.29 17.36
C VAL A 235 8.45 -2.66 16.72
N LEU A 236 8.80 -1.42 17.10
CA LEU A 236 9.92 -0.68 16.54
C LEU A 236 11.27 -1.42 16.67
N THR A 237 11.54 -1.96 17.86
CA THR A 237 12.80 -2.67 18.14
C THR A 237 12.88 -4.04 17.46
N ARG A 238 11.75 -4.61 17.04
CA ARG A 238 11.68 -5.91 16.37
C ARG A 238 11.64 -5.82 14.85
N THR A 239 11.41 -4.64 14.27
CA THR A 239 11.35 -4.50 12.81
C THR A 239 12.67 -4.10 12.19
N VAL A 240 13.45 -3.27 12.88
CA VAL A 240 14.76 -2.78 12.40
C VAL A 240 15.81 -2.95 13.49
N THR A 241 16.94 -3.54 13.13
CA THR A 241 18.16 -3.63 13.94
C THR A 241 19.02 -2.38 13.81
N GLY A 242 19.83 -2.13 14.84
CA GLY A 242 20.91 -1.16 14.82
C GLY A 242 20.82 -0.23 16.02
N LYS A 243 21.96 -0.01 16.68
CA LYS A 243 22.05 0.83 17.88
C LYS A 243 21.41 2.20 17.66
N PHE A 244 21.74 2.87 16.54
CA PHE A 244 21.17 4.15 16.18
C PHE A 244 19.64 4.15 16.08
N TRP A 245 19.05 3.10 15.50
CA TRP A 245 17.59 2.97 15.39
C TRP A 245 16.95 2.76 16.76
N VAL A 246 17.42 1.75 17.50
CA VAL A 246 16.86 1.34 18.79
C VAL A 246 16.89 2.48 19.79
N GLU A 247 18.03 3.17 19.92
CA GLU A 247 18.20 4.24 20.90
C GLU A 247 17.29 5.43 20.62
N ASN A 248 17.25 5.90 19.37
CA ASN A 248 16.42 7.04 18.99
C ASN A 248 14.94 6.70 19.03
N CYS A 249 14.53 5.47 18.68
CA CYS A 249 13.15 5.03 18.84
C CYS A 249 12.71 5.04 20.31
N ILE A 250 13.48 4.41 21.21
CA ILE A 250 13.12 4.36 22.64
C ILE A 250 13.12 5.76 23.25
N ALA A 251 14.16 6.56 22.98
CA ALA A 251 14.25 7.94 23.48
C ALA A 251 13.06 8.79 23.00
N THR A 252 12.69 8.70 21.73
CA THR A 252 11.59 9.49 21.16
C THR A 252 10.23 9.01 21.69
N VAL A 253 9.99 7.71 21.78
CA VAL A 253 8.77 7.15 22.40
C VAL A 253 8.68 7.55 23.87
N ALA A 254 9.78 7.56 24.62
CA ALA A 254 9.81 8.02 26.01
C ALA A 254 9.39 9.49 26.15
N LYS A 255 9.92 10.38 25.29
CA LYS A 255 9.53 11.80 25.27
C LYS A 255 8.04 11.99 24.99
N PHE A 256 7.49 11.28 24.00
CA PHE A 256 6.05 11.30 23.73
C PHE A 256 5.24 10.72 24.89
N ALA A 257 5.67 9.60 25.48
CA ALA A 257 4.97 8.98 26.61
C ALA A 257 4.86 9.94 27.79
N SER A 258 5.95 10.60 28.17
CA SER A 258 5.95 11.61 29.23
C SER A 258 5.05 12.79 28.89
N LYS A 259 5.16 13.33 27.67
CA LYS A 259 4.36 14.48 27.24
C LYS A 259 2.87 14.17 27.20
N LEU A 260 2.47 13.04 26.61
CA LEU A 260 1.06 12.61 26.56
C LEU A 260 0.43 12.46 27.95
N LYS A 261 1.20 12.01 28.95
CA LYS A 261 0.73 11.89 30.34
C LYS A 261 0.55 13.25 31.03
N VAL A 262 1.49 14.18 30.80
CA VAL A 262 1.42 15.56 31.31
C VAL A 262 0.24 16.29 30.68
N LEU A 263 0.13 16.27 29.35
CA LEU A 263 -0.94 16.96 28.62
C LEU A 263 -2.32 16.36 28.92
N GLY A 264 -2.44 15.04 29.02
CA GLY A 264 -3.73 14.39 29.30
C GLY A 264 -4.24 14.63 30.73
N HIS A 265 -3.37 15.00 31.67
CA HIS A 265 -3.79 15.40 33.01
C HIS A 265 -4.56 16.73 32.99
N ASP A 266 -4.11 17.71 32.20
CA ASP A 266 -4.78 19.01 32.05
C ASP A 266 -4.77 19.52 30.60
N LEU A 267 -5.63 18.92 29.79
CA LEU A 267 -5.70 19.18 28.36
C LEU A 267 -6.15 20.62 28.02
N PRO A 268 -7.16 21.23 28.69
CA PRO A 268 -7.54 22.63 28.45
C PRO A 268 -6.37 23.61 28.61
N SER A 269 -5.63 23.54 29.73
CA SER A 269 -4.47 24.39 29.95
C SER A 269 -3.35 24.13 28.93
N ALA A 270 -3.15 22.87 28.54
CA ALA A 270 -2.19 22.53 27.50
C ALA A 270 -2.54 23.14 26.14
N VAL A 271 -3.82 23.12 25.76
CA VAL A 271 -4.29 23.73 24.51
C VAL A 271 -4.13 25.25 24.55
N SER A 272 -4.52 25.91 25.64
CA SER A 272 -4.31 27.35 25.80
C SER A 272 -2.84 27.73 25.61
N ARG A 273 -1.91 27.02 26.27
CA ARG A 273 -0.46 27.29 26.17
C ARG A 273 0.14 27.05 24.79
N THR A 274 -0.30 26.01 24.07
CA THR A 274 0.20 25.79 22.70
C THR A 274 -0.31 26.88 21.75
N MET A 275 -1.53 27.39 21.96
CA MET A 275 -2.08 28.52 21.20
C MET A 275 -1.37 29.83 21.52
N GLU A 276 -1.07 30.10 22.80
CA GLU A 276 -0.23 31.24 23.22
C GLU A 276 1.15 31.18 22.56
N ALA A 277 1.81 30.02 22.56
CA ALA A 277 3.10 29.84 21.90
C ALA A 277 3.02 30.12 20.39
N GLN A 278 1.94 29.71 19.72
CA GLN A 278 1.71 30.04 18.31
C GLN A 278 1.56 31.55 18.11
N ASN A 279 0.83 32.24 18.98
CA ASN A 279 0.64 33.69 18.92
C ASN A 279 1.97 34.44 19.12
N ASP A 280 2.82 33.96 20.01
CA ASP A 280 4.15 34.53 20.24
C ASP A 280 5.05 34.37 19.01
N VAL A 281 5.06 33.19 18.38
CA VAL A 281 5.82 32.96 17.13
C VAL A 281 5.26 33.82 16.01
N ASN A 282 3.93 33.92 15.89
CA ASN A 282 3.26 34.82 14.94
C ASN A 282 3.70 36.26 15.11
N ALA A 283 3.73 36.76 16.35
CA ALA A 283 4.17 38.13 16.66
C ALA A 283 5.62 38.36 16.22
N ARG A 284 6.53 37.43 16.59
CA ARG A 284 7.94 37.49 16.16
C ARG A 284 8.10 37.50 14.64
N LEU A 285 7.32 36.67 13.93
CA LEU A 285 7.39 36.61 12.46
C LEU A 285 6.72 37.80 11.79
N GLY A 286 5.67 38.38 12.39
CA GLY A 286 5.04 39.60 11.92
C GLY A 286 5.99 40.80 11.92
N GLU A 287 6.90 40.86 12.89
CA GLU A 287 7.98 41.88 12.91
C GLU A 287 8.98 41.68 11.77
N LEU A 288 9.30 40.43 11.43
CA LEU A 288 10.22 40.07 10.33
C LEU A 288 9.59 40.23 8.94
N TYR A 289 8.28 40.00 8.82
CA TYR A 289 7.52 40.03 7.56
C TYR A 289 6.27 40.93 7.67
N PRO A 290 6.44 42.25 7.85
CA PRO A 290 5.33 43.16 8.14
C PRO A 290 4.36 43.36 6.97
N SER A 291 4.75 42.96 5.76
CA SER A 291 3.92 43.03 4.55
C SER A 291 3.06 41.79 4.31
N GLU A 292 3.22 40.71 5.09
CA GLU A 292 2.52 39.46 4.88
C GLU A 292 1.31 39.32 5.82
N PRO A 293 0.09 39.12 5.30
CA PRO A 293 -1.13 38.99 6.13
C PRO A 293 -1.16 37.72 6.97
N ASN A 294 -0.34 36.71 6.64
CA ASN A 294 -0.08 35.54 7.49
C ASN A 294 1.40 35.13 7.38
N PRO A 295 2.27 35.63 8.28
CA PRO A 295 3.71 35.38 8.24
C PRO A 295 4.09 33.90 8.31
N LEU A 296 3.32 33.07 9.04
CA LEU A 296 3.56 31.62 9.15
C LEU A 296 3.40 30.94 7.78
N LEU A 297 2.30 31.23 7.08
CA LEU A 297 2.02 30.64 5.78
C LEU A 297 2.98 31.16 4.70
N ALA A 298 3.38 32.43 4.76
CA ALA A 298 4.36 33.00 3.84
C ALA A 298 5.73 32.31 3.98
N ARG A 299 6.24 32.19 5.21
CA ARG A 299 7.53 31.53 5.49
C ARG A 299 7.53 30.05 5.10
N ALA A 300 6.43 29.35 5.34
CA ALA A 300 6.25 27.96 4.89
C ALA A 300 6.23 27.85 3.36
N ALA A 301 5.54 28.76 2.66
CA ALA A 301 5.42 28.74 1.21
C ALA A 301 6.73 29.06 0.47
N GLU A 302 7.54 29.98 1.00
CA GLU A 302 8.87 30.28 0.44
C GLU A 302 9.83 29.09 0.56
N SER A 303 9.76 28.37 1.68
CA SER A 303 10.64 27.25 1.97
C SER A 303 10.32 26.02 1.10
N GLY A 304 9.04 25.74 0.88
CA GLY A 304 8.60 24.65 -0.01
C GLY A 304 9.01 24.84 -1.48
N LYS A 305 9.24 26.08 -1.92
CA LYS A 305 9.77 26.38 -3.27
C LYS A 305 11.27 26.07 -3.40
N ARG A 306 12.06 26.29 -2.35
CA ARG A 306 13.51 26.00 -2.33
C ARG A 306 13.80 24.50 -2.29
N ALA A 307 13.05 23.74 -1.50
CA ALA A 307 13.23 22.29 -1.37
C ALA A 307 12.95 21.49 -2.66
N ARG A 308 12.12 22.02 -3.58
CA ARG A 308 11.83 21.39 -4.88
C ARG A 308 12.85 21.69 -5.98
N GLY A 309 13.78 22.63 -5.76
CA GLY A 309 14.74 23.12 -6.76
C GLY A 309 16.09 22.40 -6.78
N ASP A 310 16.61 21.98 -5.62
CA ASP A 310 17.97 21.43 -5.49
C ASP A 310 17.98 20.09 -4.76
N THR A 311 18.13 19.01 -5.53
CA THR A 311 18.35 17.65 -5.01
C THR A 311 19.85 17.33 -4.81
N GLY A 312 20.72 18.32 -5.02
CA GLY A 312 22.19 18.16 -5.01
C GLY A 312 22.90 18.46 -3.68
N ASP A 313 22.20 18.91 -2.64
CA ASP A 313 22.82 19.60 -1.48
C ASP A 313 22.93 18.76 -0.20
N ILE A 314 23.10 17.44 -0.32
CA ILE A 314 23.37 16.56 0.84
C ILE A 314 24.67 16.95 1.54
N ASP A 315 25.68 17.42 0.79
CA ASP A 315 26.98 17.85 1.34
C ASP A 315 26.90 19.18 2.11
N LEU A 316 25.91 20.05 1.85
CA LEU A 316 25.72 21.31 2.58
C LEU A 316 24.99 21.12 3.92
N MET A 317 24.22 20.04 4.08
CA MET A 317 23.48 19.73 5.31
C MET A 317 24.38 19.31 6.48
N ASP A 318 25.61 18.90 6.21
CA ASP A 318 26.54 18.36 7.20
C ASP A 318 27.26 19.43 8.07
N THR A 319 26.91 20.71 7.91
CA THR A 319 27.57 21.84 8.63
C THR A 319 26.63 22.86 9.29
N SER A 320 25.30 22.78 9.11
CA SER A 320 24.36 23.88 9.42
C SER A 320 23.37 23.61 10.56
N GLY A 321 23.48 22.48 11.27
CA GLY A 321 22.49 22.05 12.27
C GLY A 321 21.19 21.51 11.72
N ALA A 322 20.97 21.61 10.40
CA ALA A 322 19.90 20.93 9.70
C ALA A 322 19.89 19.42 9.99
N ARG A 323 21.05 18.78 10.14
CA ARG A 323 21.16 17.36 10.49
C ARG A 323 20.45 17.00 11.81
N TYR A 324 20.56 17.85 12.85
CA TYR A 324 19.85 17.61 14.11
C TYR A 324 18.35 17.59 13.90
N PHE A 325 17.80 18.64 13.28
CA PHE A 325 16.36 18.75 13.04
C PHE A 325 15.87 17.62 12.14
N LEU A 326 16.60 17.29 11.08
CA LEU A 326 16.22 16.23 10.16
C LEU A 326 16.20 14.84 10.84
N VAL A 327 17.18 14.52 11.68
CA VAL A 327 17.19 13.25 12.42
C VAL A 327 16.05 13.22 13.44
N VAL A 328 15.96 14.23 14.30
CA VAL A 328 14.98 14.26 15.39
C VAL A 328 13.55 14.34 14.85
N ASP A 329 13.32 15.11 13.80
CA ASP A 329 12.03 15.19 13.11
C ASP A 329 11.67 13.88 12.41
N SER A 330 12.61 13.21 11.73
CA SER A 330 12.33 11.91 11.09
C SER A 330 11.87 10.85 12.09
N PHE A 331 12.47 10.81 13.28
CA PHE A 331 11.99 9.94 14.35
C PHE A 331 10.68 10.44 14.96
N SER A 332 10.54 11.74 15.19
CA SER A 332 9.35 12.33 15.83
C SER A 332 8.11 12.18 14.96
N SER A 333 8.15 12.60 13.69
CA SER A 333 7.06 12.49 12.72
C SER A 333 6.67 11.04 12.46
N GLY A 334 7.64 10.14 12.33
CA GLY A 334 7.41 8.70 12.18
C GLY A 334 6.69 8.09 13.40
N ILE A 335 7.19 8.37 14.61
CA ILE A 335 6.60 7.84 15.85
C ILE A 335 5.22 8.45 16.13
N VAL A 336 5.02 9.74 15.90
CA VAL A 336 3.69 10.37 15.98
C VAL A 336 2.71 9.71 15.03
N SER A 337 3.14 9.44 13.79
CA SER A 337 2.28 8.79 12.79
C SER A 337 1.90 7.37 13.23
N LEU A 338 2.85 6.63 13.82
CA LEU A 338 2.59 5.30 14.39
C LEU A 338 1.68 5.35 15.63
N LEU A 339 1.87 6.32 16.53
CA LEU A 339 1.01 6.53 17.70
C LEU A 339 -0.41 6.89 17.27
N SER A 340 -0.55 7.84 16.32
CA SER A 340 -1.83 8.21 15.71
C SER A 340 -2.52 6.99 15.10
N SER A 341 -1.79 6.18 14.33
CA SER A 341 -2.31 4.94 13.73
C SER A 341 -2.76 3.95 14.81
N SER A 342 -1.98 3.78 15.88
CA SER A 342 -2.27 2.87 17.01
C SER A 342 -3.56 3.20 17.76
N ILE A 343 -4.00 4.47 17.73
CA ILE A 343 -5.20 4.93 18.45
C ILE A 343 -6.37 5.29 17.52
N LYS A 344 -6.16 5.35 16.19
CA LYS A 344 -7.16 5.77 15.19
C LYS A 344 -8.48 5.02 15.35
N HIS A 345 -8.43 3.71 15.59
CA HIS A 345 -9.62 2.88 15.70
C HIS A 345 -10.04 2.56 17.13
N LEU A 346 -9.39 3.17 18.14
CA LEU A 346 -9.88 3.09 19.52
C LEU A 346 -11.05 4.06 19.72
N HIS A 347 -11.00 5.23 19.08
CA HIS A 347 -12.16 6.11 18.97
C HIS A 347 -13.09 5.64 17.84
N TRP A 348 -14.38 6.00 17.93
CA TRP A 348 -15.33 5.86 16.84
C TRP A 348 -15.71 7.26 16.34
N ASP A 349 -16.35 7.31 15.18
CA ASP A 349 -16.83 8.56 14.60
C ASP A 349 -18.25 8.85 15.10
N GLU A 350 -18.38 9.84 15.99
CA GLU A 350 -19.65 10.26 16.58
C GLU A 350 -20.66 10.77 15.54
N GLU A 351 -20.19 11.18 14.35
CA GLU A 351 -21.05 11.65 13.26
C GLU A 351 -21.72 10.49 12.51
N VAL A 352 -21.21 9.26 12.65
CA VAL A 352 -21.79 8.07 12.02
C VAL A 352 -22.88 7.49 12.93
N GLU A 353 -24.07 7.19 12.39
CA GLU A 353 -25.22 6.62 13.13
C GLU A 353 -24.94 5.22 13.75
N GLN A 354 -23.71 4.71 13.70
CA GLN A 354 -23.33 3.37 14.14
C GLN A 354 -22.85 3.40 15.59
N THR A 355 -23.42 2.54 16.44
CA THR A 355 -23.01 2.45 17.84
C THR A 355 -21.55 1.99 17.96
N ALA A 356 -20.86 2.44 19.01
CA ALA A 356 -19.45 2.15 19.23
C ALA A 356 -19.13 0.64 19.28
N ASP A 357 -20.08 -0.18 19.72
CA ASP A 357 -19.98 -1.63 19.88
C ASP A 357 -20.49 -2.42 18.67
N LEU A 358 -20.79 -1.77 17.54
CA LEU A 358 -21.29 -2.43 16.34
C LEU A 358 -20.22 -2.41 15.25
N PHE A 359 -19.28 -3.35 15.23
CA PHE A 359 -18.29 -3.41 14.15
C PHE A 359 -17.70 -4.81 13.94
N GLU A 360 -17.14 -4.98 12.74
CA GLU A 360 -16.20 -6.03 12.40
C GLU A 360 -15.02 -5.38 11.68
N THR A 361 -13.82 -5.76 12.07
CA THR A 361 -12.58 -5.40 11.37
C THR A 361 -11.83 -6.68 11.06
N SER A 362 -11.16 -6.70 9.91
CA SER A 362 -10.36 -7.85 9.51
C SER A 362 -9.15 -7.45 8.69
N THR A 363 -8.11 -8.28 8.74
CA THR A 363 -6.88 -8.05 7.99
C THR A 363 -6.27 -9.38 7.60
N VAL A 364 -5.67 -9.42 6.43
CA VAL A 364 -5.15 -10.62 5.79
C VAL A 364 -3.85 -10.29 5.07
N ILE A 365 -2.82 -11.09 5.34
CA ILE A 365 -1.62 -11.19 4.51
C ILE A 365 -1.73 -12.48 3.70
N TYR A 366 -1.81 -12.35 2.37
CA TYR A 366 -1.91 -13.49 1.46
C TYR A 366 -0.88 -13.40 0.35
N HIS A 367 -0.62 -14.54 -0.28
CA HIS A 367 0.34 -14.63 -1.37
C HIS A 367 -0.36 -14.35 -2.70
N SER A 368 0.18 -13.41 -3.49
CA SER A 368 -0.41 -13.00 -4.79
C SER A 368 -0.26 -14.05 -5.91
N GLY A 369 0.60 -15.06 -5.72
CA GLY A 369 0.98 -16.02 -6.76
C GLY A 369 2.27 -15.66 -7.50
N PHE A 370 2.70 -14.39 -7.44
CA PHE A 370 3.85 -13.85 -8.17
C PHE A 370 5.09 -13.70 -7.29
N ARG A 371 6.22 -14.33 -7.68
CA ARG A 371 7.58 -14.13 -7.10
C ARG A 371 7.63 -13.92 -5.56
N GLN A 372 6.93 -14.74 -4.77
CA GLN A 372 6.90 -14.64 -3.29
C GLN A 372 6.35 -13.30 -2.74
N GLN A 373 5.62 -12.54 -3.57
CA GLN A 373 5.10 -11.25 -3.16
C GLN A 373 3.80 -11.42 -2.37
N MET A 374 3.83 -10.86 -1.18
CA MET A 374 2.71 -10.83 -0.25
C MET A 374 1.89 -9.56 -0.48
N ILE A 375 0.59 -9.66 -0.24
CA ILE A 375 -0.33 -8.53 -0.20
C ILE A 375 -0.93 -8.49 1.19
N HIS A 376 -0.91 -7.31 1.80
CA HIS A 376 -1.59 -7.01 3.06
C HIS A 376 -2.86 -6.23 2.72
N LEU A 377 -4.01 -6.77 3.09
CA LEU A 377 -5.33 -6.23 2.85
C LEU A 377 -6.05 -6.06 4.19
N CYS A 378 -6.62 -4.90 4.43
CA CYS A 378 -7.22 -4.51 5.69
C CYS A 378 -8.63 -3.96 5.47
N GLN A 379 -9.51 -4.25 6.42
CA GLN A 379 -10.79 -3.62 6.63
C GLN A 379 -10.78 -3.06 8.06
N GLU A 380 -10.65 -1.75 8.17
CA GLU A 380 -10.52 -0.99 9.40
C GLU A 380 -11.87 -0.89 10.14
N ARG A 381 -11.85 -0.48 11.42
CA ARG A 381 -13.07 -0.42 12.26
C ARG A 381 -14.11 0.55 11.73
N ASP A 382 -13.65 1.67 11.18
CA ASP A 382 -14.48 2.68 10.55
C ASP A 382 -15.07 2.19 9.21
N GLY A 383 -14.68 1.01 8.71
CA GLY A 383 -15.13 0.45 7.44
C GLY A 383 -14.24 0.82 6.26
N ALA A 384 -13.17 1.59 6.46
CA ALA A 384 -12.17 1.83 5.43
C ALA A 384 -11.54 0.51 4.98
N ILE A 385 -11.20 0.41 3.70
CA ILE A 385 -10.50 -0.76 3.15
C ILE A 385 -9.24 -0.28 2.47
N GLY A 386 -8.11 -0.86 2.87
CA GLY A 386 -6.81 -0.53 2.31
C GLY A 386 -5.96 -1.75 2.02
N ALA A 387 -5.03 -1.59 1.10
CA ALA A 387 -4.13 -2.64 0.65
C ALA A 387 -2.74 -2.11 0.33
N GLY A 388 -1.72 -2.96 0.50
CA GLY A 388 -0.37 -2.69 0.05
C GLY A 388 0.41 -3.98 -0.21
N ALA A 389 1.45 -3.87 -1.02
CA ALA A 389 2.26 -5.03 -1.44
C ALA A 389 3.76 -4.75 -1.48
N ASP A 390 4.23 -3.68 -0.82
CA ASP A 390 5.65 -3.43 -0.63
C ASP A 390 6.30 -4.53 0.25
N VAL A 391 7.53 -4.91 -0.09
CA VAL A 391 8.22 -6.04 0.56
C VAL A 391 8.60 -5.69 2.01
N ASN A 392 9.08 -4.48 2.25
CA ASN A 392 9.45 -4.05 3.60
C ASN A 392 8.19 -3.80 4.43
N MET A 393 7.14 -3.25 3.83
CA MET A 393 5.82 -3.11 4.47
C MET A 393 5.26 -4.46 4.92
N THR A 394 5.23 -5.46 4.04
CA THR A 394 4.68 -6.79 4.35
C THR A 394 5.54 -7.55 5.36
N ARG A 395 6.87 -7.36 5.37
CA ARG A 395 7.76 -7.83 6.45
C ARG A 395 7.44 -7.16 7.79
N CYS A 396 7.26 -5.84 7.79
CA CYS A 396 6.86 -5.11 9.01
C CYS A 396 5.50 -5.62 9.51
N ALA A 397 4.53 -5.85 8.62
CA ALA A 397 3.22 -6.41 8.95
C ALA A 397 3.35 -7.81 9.58
N GLY A 398 4.21 -8.67 9.04
CA GLY A 398 4.53 -9.98 9.61
C GLY A 398 5.14 -9.91 11.02
N MET A 399 6.11 -9.01 11.24
CA MET A 399 6.70 -8.77 12.57
C MET A 399 5.67 -8.24 13.58
N ILE A 400 4.82 -7.30 13.16
CA ILE A 400 3.74 -6.76 14.01
C ILE A 400 2.77 -7.90 14.38
N PHE A 401 2.42 -8.75 13.41
CA PHE A 401 1.55 -9.91 13.67
C PHE A 401 2.16 -10.89 14.67
N ASP A 402 3.48 -11.09 14.66
CA ASP A 402 4.14 -11.92 15.68
C ASP A 402 4.00 -11.31 17.08
N VAL A 403 4.14 -9.99 17.22
CA VAL A 403 3.87 -9.27 18.49
C VAL A 403 2.41 -9.45 18.92
N CYS A 404 1.47 -9.32 17.97
CA CYS A 404 0.05 -9.59 18.22
C CYS A 404 -0.18 -11.01 18.75
N ARG A 405 0.39 -12.02 18.09
CA ARG A 405 0.22 -13.43 18.47
C ARG A 405 0.75 -13.71 19.87
N GLU A 406 1.92 -13.16 20.22
CA GLU A 406 2.48 -13.28 21.57
C GLU A 406 1.49 -12.75 22.62
N ILE A 407 0.97 -11.53 22.43
CA ILE A 407 -0.02 -10.91 23.32
C ILE A 407 -1.30 -11.76 23.38
N TRP A 408 -1.89 -12.09 22.24
CA TRP A 408 -3.15 -12.83 22.18
C TRP A 408 -3.04 -14.24 22.78
N SER A 409 -1.89 -14.89 22.68
CA SER A 409 -1.69 -16.24 23.22
C SER A 409 -1.76 -16.28 24.75
N GLU A 410 -1.19 -15.29 25.42
CA GLU A 410 -1.14 -15.18 26.90
C GLU A 410 -2.43 -14.63 27.52
N MET A 411 -3.27 -13.97 26.71
CA MET A 411 -4.50 -13.37 27.22
C MET A 411 -5.54 -14.42 27.66
N PRO A 412 -6.32 -14.15 28.72
CA PRO A 412 -7.41 -15.03 29.13
C PRO A 412 -8.50 -15.08 28.05
N SER A 413 -9.22 -16.20 27.99
CA SER A 413 -10.43 -16.36 27.18
C SER A 413 -11.55 -16.85 28.07
N VAL A 414 -12.76 -16.34 27.85
CA VAL A 414 -13.95 -16.88 28.50
C VAL A 414 -14.48 -18.05 27.66
N GLU A 415 -14.73 -19.19 28.31
CA GLU A 415 -15.38 -20.35 27.69
C GLU A 415 -16.87 -20.38 28.09
N GLY A 416 -17.75 -20.57 27.11
CA GLY A 416 -19.20 -20.74 27.34
C GLY A 416 -20.08 -19.62 26.77
N PRO A 417 -21.41 -19.70 26.95
CA PRO A 417 -22.34 -18.68 26.48
C PRO A 417 -22.22 -17.44 27.36
N VAL A 418 -21.73 -16.35 26.77
CA VAL A 418 -21.61 -15.05 27.45
C VAL A 418 -22.56 -14.04 26.81
N GLY A 419 -22.94 -13.01 27.58
CA GLY A 419 -23.73 -11.88 27.09
C GLY A 419 -22.98 -11.05 26.05
N GLU A 420 -22.77 -9.77 26.31
CA GLU A 420 -22.03 -8.90 25.40
C GLU A 420 -20.54 -9.19 25.51
N HIS A 421 -19.92 -9.45 24.36
CA HIS A 421 -18.52 -9.84 24.25
C HIS A 421 -17.93 -9.44 22.89
N THR A 422 -16.61 -9.54 22.82
CA THR A 422 -15.82 -9.31 21.60
C THR A 422 -14.98 -10.55 21.32
N THR A 423 -15.08 -11.05 20.09
CA THR A 423 -14.35 -12.24 19.64
C THR A 423 -13.18 -11.82 18.75
N LEU A 424 -12.01 -12.37 19.02
CA LEU A 424 -10.84 -12.36 18.15
C LEU A 424 -10.66 -13.77 17.58
N ILE A 425 -10.44 -13.86 16.27
CA ILE A 425 -10.04 -15.08 15.59
C ILE A 425 -8.83 -14.74 14.72
N TRP A 426 -7.78 -15.55 14.79
CA TRP A 426 -6.60 -15.39 13.95
C TRP A 426 -6.09 -16.72 13.43
N ASN A 427 -5.29 -16.62 12.38
CA ASN A 427 -4.57 -17.74 11.83
C ASN A 427 -3.22 -17.31 11.29
N TRP A 428 -2.25 -18.20 11.40
CA TRP A 428 -0.90 -17.96 10.93
C TRP A 428 -0.33 -19.19 10.27
N THR A 429 0.29 -19.01 9.12
CA THR A 429 0.96 -20.07 8.38
C THR A 429 2.28 -19.56 7.87
N GLY A 430 3.38 -20.02 8.47
CA GLY A 430 4.73 -19.69 7.99
C GLY A 430 5.00 -20.30 6.61
N LEU A 431 5.85 -19.64 5.82
CA LEU A 431 6.36 -20.15 4.56
C LEU A 431 7.82 -20.57 4.72
N THR A 432 8.18 -21.72 4.18
CA THR A 432 9.58 -22.12 4.02
C THR A 432 10.28 -21.23 2.97
N ARG A 433 11.62 -21.29 2.87
CA ARG A 433 12.37 -20.56 1.83
C ARG A 433 11.96 -20.97 0.41
N THR A 434 11.64 -22.25 0.22
CA THR A 434 11.10 -22.77 -1.04
C THR A 434 9.69 -22.26 -1.30
N GLY A 435 9.02 -21.69 -0.30
CA GLY A 435 7.66 -21.14 -0.31
C GLY A 435 6.58 -22.21 -0.14
N ASP A 436 6.94 -23.36 0.43
CA ASP A 436 5.98 -24.36 0.91
C ASP A 436 5.38 -23.92 2.25
N LEU A 437 4.10 -24.24 2.46
CA LEU A 437 3.35 -23.88 3.66
C LEU A 437 3.71 -24.78 4.84
N LEU A 438 4.06 -24.16 5.97
CA LEU A 438 4.17 -24.84 7.27
C LEU A 438 2.77 -25.16 7.85
N PRO A 439 2.68 -25.94 8.95
CA PRO A 439 1.41 -26.13 9.64
C PRO A 439 0.80 -24.81 10.08
N SER A 440 -0.52 -24.71 9.91
CA SER A 440 -1.29 -23.54 10.33
C SER A 440 -1.46 -23.53 11.85
N VAL A 441 -1.36 -22.36 12.46
CA VAL A 441 -1.55 -22.15 13.90
C VAL A 441 -2.77 -21.24 14.08
N PRO A 442 -3.99 -21.83 14.16
CA PRO A 442 -5.20 -21.08 14.41
C PRO A 442 -5.28 -20.69 15.90
N GLY A 443 -5.97 -19.59 16.18
CA GLY A 443 -6.30 -19.20 17.54
C GLY A 443 -7.60 -18.39 17.60
N SER A 444 -8.26 -18.45 18.75
CA SER A 444 -9.44 -17.65 19.01
C SER A 444 -9.52 -17.27 20.49
N LYS A 445 -10.02 -16.08 20.78
CA LYS A 445 -10.27 -15.56 22.12
C LYS A 445 -11.61 -14.85 22.16
N THR A 446 -12.28 -14.96 23.31
CA THR A 446 -13.52 -14.24 23.61
C THR A 446 -13.35 -13.43 24.87
N TRP A 447 -13.61 -12.13 24.78
CA TRP A 447 -13.39 -11.17 25.86
C TRP A 447 -14.68 -10.47 26.28
N VAL A 448 -14.81 -10.28 27.59
CA VAL A 448 -15.99 -9.71 28.25
C VAL A 448 -15.66 -8.44 29.02
N SER A 449 -14.36 -8.14 29.21
CA SER A 449 -13.86 -6.92 29.83
C SER A 449 -13.15 -6.07 28.78
N MET A 450 -13.34 -4.75 28.85
CA MET A 450 -12.60 -3.82 27.99
C MET A 450 -11.11 -3.82 28.27
N LYS A 451 -10.66 -4.24 29.45
CA LYS A 451 -9.22 -4.40 29.71
C LYS A 451 -8.60 -5.38 28.71
N ASP A 452 -9.24 -6.54 28.54
CA ASP A 452 -8.80 -7.56 27.61
C ASP A 452 -9.02 -7.11 26.17
N VAL A 453 -10.18 -6.50 25.86
CA VAL A 453 -10.43 -5.96 24.51
C VAL A 453 -9.35 -4.96 24.11
N ILE A 454 -9.05 -3.95 24.93
CA ILE A 454 -8.01 -2.95 24.65
C ILE A 454 -6.64 -3.64 24.49
N SER A 455 -6.32 -4.59 25.38
CA SER A 455 -5.07 -5.34 25.30
C SER A 455 -4.92 -6.07 23.96
N GLY A 456 -5.95 -6.76 23.49
CA GLY A 456 -5.91 -7.43 22.20
C GLY A 456 -6.01 -6.49 20.99
N PHE A 457 -6.70 -5.35 21.15
CA PHE A 457 -7.10 -4.48 20.06
C PHE A 457 -6.04 -3.46 19.66
N VAL A 458 -5.28 -2.89 20.60
CA VAL A 458 -4.19 -1.95 20.29
C VAL A 458 -3.15 -2.56 19.33
N PRO A 459 -2.52 -3.73 19.61
CA PRO A 459 -1.57 -4.32 18.67
C PRO A 459 -2.25 -4.72 17.35
N TYR A 460 -3.52 -5.15 17.40
CA TYR A 460 -4.30 -5.42 16.20
C TYR A 460 -4.46 -4.18 15.31
N ILE A 461 -4.70 -3.00 15.86
CA ILE A 461 -4.84 -1.75 15.10
C ILE A 461 -3.51 -1.38 14.42
N VAL A 462 -2.38 -1.57 15.10
CA VAL A 462 -1.05 -1.40 14.49
C VAL A 462 -0.85 -2.38 13.33
N PHE A 463 -1.41 -3.59 13.42
CA PHE A 463 -1.38 -4.55 12.33
C PHE A 463 -2.37 -4.22 11.20
N CYS A 464 -3.58 -3.75 11.53
CA CYS A 464 -4.68 -3.51 10.61
C CYS A 464 -4.75 -2.03 10.22
N GLY A 465 -3.94 -1.63 9.24
CA GLY A 465 -3.95 -0.28 8.70
C GLY A 465 -2.64 0.08 8.01
N ASN A 466 -2.30 1.37 8.01
CA ASN A 466 -1.12 1.91 7.33
C ASN A 466 0.18 1.88 8.18
N ALA A 467 0.14 1.47 9.45
CA ALA A 467 1.31 1.48 10.31
C ALA A 467 2.51 0.66 9.77
N PRO A 468 2.33 -0.52 9.14
CA PRO A 468 3.44 -1.24 8.51
C PRO A 468 4.12 -0.44 7.39
N ASP A 469 3.36 0.39 6.68
CA ASP A 469 3.88 1.25 5.60
C ASP A 469 4.62 2.46 6.15
N ILE A 470 4.08 3.09 7.20
CA ILE A 470 4.75 4.16 7.94
C ILE A 470 6.10 3.65 8.46
N LEU A 471 6.14 2.45 9.03
CA LEU A 471 7.35 1.84 9.55
C LEU A 471 8.38 1.50 8.46
N SER A 472 7.92 1.00 7.31
CA SER A 472 8.77 0.77 6.13
C SER A 472 9.37 2.06 5.59
N HIS A 473 8.58 3.14 5.49
CA HIS A 473 9.06 4.45 5.05
C HIS A 473 10.03 5.07 6.05
N MET A 474 9.69 5.06 7.33
CA MET A 474 10.54 5.56 8.41
C MET A 474 11.88 4.82 8.42
N GLY A 475 11.88 3.48 8.37
CA GLY A 475 13.12 2.69 8.33
C GLY A 475 13.99 3.04 7.13
N ARG A 476 13.42 3.16 5.92
CA ARG A 476 14.15 3.57 4.71
C ARG A 476 14.74 4.98 4.83
N ALA A 477 13.98 5.94 5.35
CA ALA A 477 14.46 7.30 5.56
C ALA A 477 15.64 7.34 6.54
N ILE A 478 15.52 6.66 7.69
CA ILE A 478 16.58 6.64 8.71
C ILE A 478 17.86 5.96 8.23
N ILE A 479 17.76 4.93 7.39
CA ILE A 479 18.94 4.29 6.76
C ILE A 479 19.77 5.33 5.99
N HIS A 480 19.13 6.28 5.32
CA HIS A 480 19.85 7.34 4.60
C HIS A 480 20.56 8.35 5.51
N PHE A 481 20.12 8.52 6.76
CA PHE A 481 20.70 9.48 7.71
C PHE A 481 21.71 8.86 8.68
N SER A 482 21.71 7.53 8.76
CA SER A 482 22.62 6.77 9.61
C SER A 482 24.06 6.75 9.09
N ASP A 483 24.99 6.35 9.96
CA ASP A 483 26.38 6.13 9.58
C ASP A 483 26.45 5.02 8.51
N PRO A 484 27.01 5.29 7.31
CA PRO A 484 27.08 4.30 6.23
C PRO A 484 27.95 3.07 6.58
N THR A 485 28.81 3.16 7.60
CA THR A 485 29.63 2.04 8.06
C THR A 485 28.83 1.03 8.87
N ASN A 486 27.75 1.45 9.52
CA ASN A 486 26.86 0.58 10.31
C ASN A 486 25.39 1.04 10.23
N PRO A 487 24.76 0.96 9.05
CA PRO A 487 23.40 1.42 8.87
C PRO A 487 22.40 0.46 9.54
N PRO A 488 21.26 0.96 10.03
CA PRO A 488 20.15 0.12 10.44
C PRO A 488 19.73 -0.84 9.34
N LYS A 489 19.24 -2.02 9.73
CA LYS A 489 18.80 -3.06 8.78
C LYS A 489 17.47 -3.62 9.23
N PHE A 490 16.55 -3.82 8.29
CA PHE A 490 15.31 -4.54 8.57
C PHE A 490 15.62 -5.98 8.96
N PHE A 491 14.94 -6.49 10.00
CA PHE A 491 15.02 -7.91 10.33
C PHE A 491 14.49 -8.75 9.17
N ASN A 492 15.15 -9.90 8.94
CA ASN A 492 14.68 -10.85 7.95
C ASN A 492 13.54 -11.68 8.56
N HIS A 493 12.30 -11.19 8.43
CA HIS A 493 11.12 -11.92 8.87
C HIS A 493 10.82 -13.08 7.93
N GLN A 494 10.47 -14.24 8.51
CA GLN A 494 10.01 -15.38 7.74
C GLN A 494 8.67 -15.03 7.08
N ALA A 495 8.61 -15.05 5.75
CA ALA A 495 7.37 -14.81 5.03
C ALA A 495 6.24 -15.69 5.60
N CYS A 496 5.08 -15.08 5.85
CA CYS A 496 3.95 -15.77 6.46
C CYS A 496 2.63 -15.34 5.83
N LEU A 497 1.70 -16.28 5.73
CA LEU A 497 0.29 -15.96 5.56
C LEU A 497 -0.31 -15.73 6.94
N ALA A 498 -1.04 -14.64 7.11
CA ALA A 498 -1.63 -14.29 8.39
C ALA A 498 -3.03 -13.74 8.15
N ALA A 499 -3.93 -13.99 9.07
CA ALA A 499 -5.25 -13.37 9.04
C ALA A 499 -5.76 -13.17 10.46
N ALA A 500 -6.42 -12.06 10.71
CA ALA A 500 -7.07 -11.76 11.97
C ALA A 500 -8.41 -11.08 11.74
N ARG A 501 -9.36 -11.35 12.62
CA ARG A 501 -10.68 -10.72 12.63
C ARG A 501 -11.10 -10.45 14.07
N ILE A 502 -11.54 -9.22 14.31
CA ILE A 502 -12.17 -8.80 15.56
C ILE A 502 -13.61 -8.41 15.27
N ARG A 503 -14.51 -8.89 16.13
CA ARG A 503 -15.94 -8.72 15.93
C ARG A 503 -16.67 -8.65 17.26
N THR A 504 -17.67 -7.79 17.31
CA THR A 504 -18.54 -7.62 18.47
C THR A 504 -19.82 -8.44 18.34
N THR A 505 -20.41 -8.78 19.49
CA THR A 505 -21.73 -9.45 19.54
C THR A 505 -22.84 -8.70 18.82
N GLN A 506 -22.91 -7.37 18.91
CA GLN A 506 -23.96 -6.61 18.21
C GLN A 506 -23.83 -6.75 16.69
N TYR A 507 -22.60 -6.77 16.17
CA TYR A 507 -22.37 -7.00 14.75
C TYR A 507 -22.88 -8.38 14.34
N GLU A 508 -22.62 -9.42 15.14
CA GLU A 508 -23.15 -10.76 14.86
C GLU A 508 -24.67 -10.79 14.81
N LYS A 509 -25.32 -10.19 15.81
CA LYS A 509 -26.79 -10.13 15.87
C LYS A 509 -27.35 -9.43 14.64
N ARG A 510 -26.80 -8.27 14.27
CA ARG A 510 -27.23 -7.51 13.07
C ARG A 510 -26.98 -8.30 11.79
N ARG A 511 -25.82 -8.95 11.65
CA ARG A 511 -25.51 -9.76 10.47
C ARG A 511 -26.47 -10.95 10.34
N ARG A 512 -26.79 -11.65 11.42
CA ARG A 512 -27.78 -12.75 11.44
C ARG A 512 -29.18 -12.29 11.05
N GLN A 513 -29.57 -11.08 11.46
CA GLN A 513 -30.86 -10.48 11.08
C GLN A 513 -30.91 -10.03 9.62
N THR A 514 -29.76 -9.64 9.03
CA THR A 514 -29.68 -9.08 7.67
C THR A 514 -29.42 -10.13 6.59
N LEU A 515 -28.96 -11.33 6.95
CA LEU A 515 -28.65 -12.42 6.02
C LEU A 515 -29.93 -13.05 5.41
N MET A 516 -30.45 -12.43 4.35
CA MET A 516 -31.23 -13.10 3.31
C MET A 516 -30.31 -13.42 2.12
N PRO A 517 -30.21 -14.70 1.69
CA PRO A 517 -29.22 -15.14 0.72
C PRO A 517 -29.72 -14.92 -0.71
N ARG A 518 -29.57 -13.71 -1.27
CA ARG A 518 -29.63 -13.51 -2.73
C ARG A 518 -28.57 -12.51 -3.18
N ASN A 519 -27.62 -13.00 -3.99
CA ASN A 519 -26.57 -12.26 -4.70
C ASN A 519 -25.64 -11.41 -3.82
N ILE A 520 -24.76 -12.06 -3.05
CA ILE A 520 -23.68 -11.38 -2.31
C ILE A 520 -22.62 -10.90 -3.32
N LYS A 521 -22.67 -9.61 -3.67
CA LYS A 521 -21.67 -8.96 -4.52
C LYS A 521 -20.43 -8.48 -3.74
N PHE A 522 -20.60 -8.27 -2.44
CA PHE A 522 -19.57 -7.70 -1.56
C PHE A 522 -19.38 -8.55 -0.31
N GLN A 523 -18.13 -8.73 0.10
CA GLN A 523 -17.76 -9.48 1.29
C GLN A 523 -16.77 -8.67 2.14
N ASN A 524 -16.78 -8.94 3.45
CA ASN A 524 -15.72 -8.48 4.33
C ASN A 524 -14.39 -9.12 3.92
N VAL A 525 -13.27 -8.45 4.18
CA VAL A 525 -11.93 -8.91 3.78
C VAL A 525 -11.66 -10.35 4.22
N TYR A 526 -12.03 -10.72 5.46
CA TYR A 526 -11.86 -12.07 6.00
C TYR A 526 -12.66 -13.16 5.27
N ASP A 527 -13.80 -12.81 4.69
CA ASP A 527 -14.72 -13.77 4.07
C ASP A 527 -14.43 -13.97 2.57
N THR A 528 -13.53 -13.16 1.99
CA THR A 528 -13.16 -13.23 0.57
C THR A 528 -12.45 -14.54 0.20
N ALA A 529 -12.55 -14.96 -1.07
CA ALA A 529 -11.79 -16.09 -1.59
C ALA A 529 -10.27 -15.92 -1.40
N MET A 530 -9.74 -14.69 -1.50
CA MET A 530 -8.32 -14.40 -1.24
C MET A 530 -7.90 -14.77 0.18
N ALA A 531 -8.76 -14.50 1.17
CA ALA A 531 -8.52 -14.87 2.56
C ALA A 531 -8.73 -16.37 2.78
N GLN A 532 -9.84 -16.91 2.28
CA GLN A 532 -10.26 -18.30 2.49
C GLN A 532 -9.37 -19.32 1.78
N GLU A 533 -8.91 -19.03 0.56
CA GLU A 533 -8.02 -19.88 -0.23
C GLU A 533 -6.53 -19.57 0.03
N GLY A 534 -6.24 -18.47 0.71
CA GLY A 534 -4.90 -18.05 1.09
C GLY A 534 -4.63 -18.27 2.57
N ALA A 535 -4.77 -17.20 3.35
CA ALA A 535 -4.32 -17.15 4.75
C ALA A 535 -5.12 -18.02 5.73
N LEU A 536 -6.37 -18.34 5.43
CA LEU A 536 -7.29 -19.07 6.32
C LEU A 536 -7.43 -20.55 5.99
N ALA A 537 -6.77 -20.99 4.93
CA ALA A 537 -7.11 -22.22 4.26
C ALA A 537 -6.74 -23.51 5.05
N GLY A 538 -6.09 -23.37 6.20
CA GLY A 538 -5.80 -24.47 7.15
C GLY A 538 -6.70 -24.53 8.39
N ILE A 539 -7.69 -23.64 8.54
CA ILE A 539 -8.49 -23.54 9.77
C ILE A 539 -9.60 -24.60 9.83
N GLN A 540 -10.10 -25.07 8.69
CA GLN A 540 -11.20 -26.02 8.61
C GLN A 540 -10.69 -27.47 8.56
N GLY A 541 -10.16 -27.96 9.68
CA GLY A 541 -9.89 -29.38 9.89
C GLY A 541 -8.47 -29.71 10.34
N ASP A 542 -8.18 -31.01 10.40
CA ASP A 542 -6.85 -31.55 10.71
C ASP A 542 -5.81 -30.91 9.76
N PRO A 543 -4.73 -30.27 10.27
CA PRO A 543 -3.68 -29.67 9.46
C PRO A 543 -2.91 -30.68 8.58
N THR A 544 -3.15 -31.98 8.78
CA THR A 544 -2.68 -33.10 7.96
C THR A 544 -3.80 -33.78 7.16
N GLY A 545 -5.03 -33.29 7.27
CA GLY A 545 -6.19 -33.83 6.58
C GLY A 545 -6.21 -33.55 5.08
N PRO A 546 -7.05 -34.27 4.32
CA PRO A 546 -7.11 -34.19 2.86
C PRO A 546 -7.50 -32.80 2.34
N ALA A 547 -8.24 -32.00 3.12
CA ALA A 547 -8.59 -30.62 2.76
C ALA A 547 -7.36 -29.68 2.78
N ALA A 548 -6.51 -29.79 3.81
CA ALA A 548 -5.27 -29.02 3.90
C ALA A 548 -4.27 -29.42 2.80
N GLU A 549 -4.24 -30.69 2.42
CA GLU A 549 -3.39 -31.18 1.32
C GLU A 549 -3.90 -30.72 -0.05
N ALA A 550 -5.21 -30.81 -0.31
CA ALA A 550 -5.83 -30.31 -1.54
C ALA A 550 -5.55 -28.81 -1.74
N LEU A 551 -5.59 -28.03 -0.66
CA LEU A 551 -5.20 -26.64 -0.67
C LEU A 551 -3.71 -26.44 -1.00
N ARG A 552 -2.80 -27.11 -0.28
CA ARG A 552 -1.35 -26.98 -0.55
C ARG A 552 -1.03 -27.32 -2.00
N ARG A 553 -1.77 -28.27 -2.57
CA ARG A 553 -1.70 -28.61 -3.98
C ARG A 553 -2.18 -27.45 -4.86
N ARG A 554 -3.37 -26.89 -4.61
CA ARG A 554 -3.89 -25.74 -5.37
C ARG A 554 -2.98 -24.50 -5.29
N HIS A 555 -2.43 -24.19 -4.11
CA HIS A 555 -1.46 -23.10 -3.95
C HIS A 555 -0.18 -23.33 -4.77
N ARG A 556 0.36 -24.56 -4.75
CA ARG A 556 1.51 -24.94 -5.58
C ARG A 556 1.18 -24.85 -7.07
N GLU A 557 0.01 -25.33 -7.49
CA GLU A 557 -0.45 -25.25 -8.88
C GLU A 557 -0.57 -23.80 -9.36
N THR A 558 -1.22 -22.92 -8.60
CA THR A 558 -1.33 -21.48 -8.93
C THR A 558 0.03 -20.80 -9.01
N ARG A 559 0.94 -21.11 -8.07
CA ARG A 559 2.29 -20.53 -8.07
C ARG A 559 3.13 -21.03 -9.24
N GLU A 560 3.08 -22.33 -9.54
CA GLU A 560 3.78 -22.89 -10.68
C GLU A 560 3.23 -22.35 -12.00
N LYS A 561 1.91 -22.17 -12.08
CA LYS A 561 1.22 -21.59 -13.22
C LYS A 561 1.74 -20.17 -13.52
N TYR A 562 1.77 -19.28 -12.52
CA TYR A 562 2.34 -17.94 -12.71
C TYR A 562 3.86 -17.95 -12.93
N ARG A 563 4.61 -18.84 -12.25
CA ARG A 563 6.05 -18.98 -12.49
C ARG A 563 6.34 -19.32 -13.95
N ARG A 564 5.66 -20.32 -14.52
CA ARG A 564 5.82 -20.70 -15.93
C ARG A 564 5.45 -19.57 -16.88
N ALA A 565 4.44 -18.77 -16.55
CA ALA A 565 4.06 -17.61 -17.36
C ALA A 565 5.14 -16.52 -17.31
N ILE A 566 5.68 -16.23 -16.13
CA ILE A 566 6.75 -15.24 -15.93
C ILE A 566 8.04 -15.68 -16.64
N ASP A 567 8.47 -16.94 -16.45
CA ASP A 567 9.69 -17.48 -17.08
C ASP A 567 9.60 -17.38 -18.61
N GLN A 568 8.41 -17.57 -19.17
CA GLN A 568 8.17 -17.36 -20.60
C GLN A 568 8.24 -15.88 -20.97
N VAL A 569 7.57 -14.99 -20.23
CA VAL A 569 7.56 -13.54 -20.52
C VAL A 569 8.97 -12.93 -20.46
N GLU A 570 9.82 -13.42 -19.55
CA GLU A 570 11.22 -12.98 -19.45
C GLU A 570 12.06 -13.31 -20.69
N SER A 571 11.69 -14.36 -21.43
CA SER A 571 12.36 -14.70 -22.69
C SER A 571 11.94 -13.80 -23.86
N TRP A 572 10.89 -12.98 -23.69
CA TRP A 572 10.34 -12.16 -24.75
C TRP A 572 11.04 -10.82 -24.88
N VAL A 573 10.96 -10.24 -26.07
CA VAL A 573 11.41 -8.87 -26.32
C VAL A 573 10.16 -7.99 -26.43
N LEU A 574 10.00 -7.07 -25.47
CA LEU A 574 8.87 -6.15 -25.43
C LEU A 574 9.27 -4.83 -26.08
N ASP A 575 8.58 -4.50 -27.17
CA ASP A 575 8.66 -3.19 -27.81
C ASP A 575 7.55 -2.26 -27.25
N GLU A 576 7.51 -1.00 -27.66
CA GLU A 576 6.50 -0.04 -27.18
C GLU A 576 5.06 -0.47 -27.55
N CYS A 577 4.87 -1.15 -28.69
CA CYS A 577 3.54 -1.55 -29.16
C CYS A 577 3.40 -3.05 -29.45
N THR A 578 4.46 -3.85 -29.33
CA THR A 578 4.45 -5.25 -29.75
C THR A 578 5.24 -6.16 -28.82
N VAL A 579 4.84 -7.43 -28.78
CA VAL A 579 5.53 -8.50 -28.03
C VAL A 579 6.17 -9.43 -29.04
N ILE A 580 7.50 -9.52 -29.03
CA ILE A 580 8.26 -10.36 -29.96
C ILE A 580 8.67 -11.66 -29.26
N ILE A 581 8.20 -12.79 -29.79
CA ILE A 581 8.38 -14.13 -29.23
C ILE A 581 9.26 -14.95 -30.17
N THR A 582 10.31 -15.58 -29.66
CA THR A 582 11.17 -16.43 -30.48
C THR A 582 10.58 -17.85 -30.57
N SER A 583 10.31 -18.29 -31.80
CA SER A 583 9.77 -19.61 -32.13
C SER A 583 10.51 -20.17 -33.34
N LEU A 584 11.84 -20.32 -33.21
CA LEU A 584 12.73 -20.85 -34.24
C LEU A 584 12.22 -22.19 -34.79
N TRP A 585 11.78 -23.08 -33.91
CA TRP A 585 11.39 -24.44 -34.27
C TRP A 585 10.21 -24.48 -35.26
N TYR A 586 9.21 -23.62 -35.07
CA TYR A 586 8.07 -23.52 -35.99
C TYR A 586 8.49 -23.09 -37.39
N SER A 587 9.27 -22.00 -37.49
CA SER A 587 9.75 -21.51 -38.80
C SER A 587 10.62 -22.54 -39.50
N TYR A 588 11.52 -23.20 -38.78
CA TYR A 588 12.38 -24.24 -39.36
C TYR A 588 11.60 -25.47 -39.81
N ILE A 589 10.56 -25.90 -39.08
CA ILE A 589 9.71 -27.02 -39.53
C ILE A 589 8.94 -26.65 -40.79
N VAL A 590 8.36 -25.46 -40.84
CA VAL A 590 7.64 -25.01 -42.04
C VAL A 590 8.60 -24.95 -43.24
N LEU A 591 9.80 -24.39 -43.05
CA LEU A 591 10.84 -24.38 -44.09
C LEU A 591 11.30 -25.78 -44.47
N ALA A 592 11.42 -26.72 -43.52
CA ALA A 592 11.80 -28.10 -43.79
C ALA A 592 10.70 -28.84 -44.56
N VAL A 593 9.42 -28.68 -44.19
CA VAL A 593 8.28 -29.28 -44.91
C VAL A 593 8.23 -28.75 -46.35
N VAL A 594 8.40 -27.45 -46.53
CA VAL A 594 8.46 -26.81 -47.84
C VAL A 594 9.68 -27.27 -48.62
N GLY A 595 10.83 -27.41 -47.97
CA GLY A 595 12.07 -27.93 -48.55
C GLY A 595 11.95 -29.40 -48.97
N ILE A 596 11.28 -30.24 -48.19
CA ILE A 596 10.98 -31.65 -48.53
C ILE A 596 10.00 -31.71 -49.71
N LEU A 597 8.99 -30.84 -49.75
CA LEU A 597 8.03 -30.78 -50.85
C LEU A 597 8.72 -30.40 -52.17
N VAL A 598 9.53 -29.33 -52.15
CA VAL A 598 10.28 -28.87 -53.33
C VAL A 598 11.37 -29.88 -53.70
N GLY A 599 12.16 -30.34 -52.74
CA GLY A 599 13.23 -31.31 -52.95
C GLY A 599 12.72 -32.66 -53.43
N GLY A 600 11.61 -33.16 -52.87
CA GLY A 600 10.93 -34.37 -53.32
C GLY A 600 10.35 -34.22 -54.71
N GLY A 601 9.75 -33.06 -55.02
CA GLY A 601 9.29 -32.74 -56.37
C GLY A 601 10.43 -32.73 -57.40
N VAL A 602 11.59 -32.15 -57.06
CA VAL A 602 12.78 -32.14 -57.93
C VAL A 602 13.39 -33.55 -58.06
N ALA A 603 13.45 -34.32 -56.98
CA ALA A 603 13.97 -35.69 -57.01
C ALA A 603 13.12 -36.62 -57.89
N LEU A 604 11.79 -36.47 -57.86
CA LEU A 604 10.86 -37.17 -58.75
C LEU A 604 11.09 -36.82 -60.23
N LEU A 605 11.54 -35.61 -60.53
CA LEU A 605 11.88 -35.18 -61.88
C LEU A 605 13.27 -35.68 -62.33
N ALA A 606 14.16 -35.94 -61.38
CA ALA A 606 15.51 -36.43 -61.63
C ALA A 606 15.59 -37.97 -61.76
N ALA A 607 14.58 -38.69 -61.29
CA ALA A 607 14.48 -40.14 -61.49
C ALA A 607 14.29 -40.45 -62.98
N GLU A 608 15.16 -41.30 -63.55
CA GLU A 608 15.22 -41.59 -65.00
C GLU A 608 13.95 -42.26 -65.55
N ASP A 609 13.15 -42.90 -64.69
CA ASP A 609 11.86 -43.49 -65.03
C ASP A 609 10.80 -42.40 -65.20
N ARG A 610 10.78 -41.78 -66.40
CA ARG A 610 9.76 -40.80 -66.78
C ARG A 610 8.37 -41.39 -66.59
N ILE A 611 7.59 -40.77 -65.71
CA ILE A 611 6.16 -41.04 -65.58
C ILE A 611 5.50 -40.68 -66.92
N VAL A 612 5.07 -41.70 -67.66
CA VAL A 612 4.48 -41.54 -69.00
C VAL A 612 3.21 -40.70 -68.92
N GLY A 613 3.22 -39.52 -69.56
CA GLY A 613 2.05 -38.64 -69.67
C GLY A 613 2.04 -37.40 -68.78
N VAL A 614 3.08 -37.16 -67.96
CA VAL A 614 3.18 -35.94 -67.14
C VAL A 614 4.31 -35.06 -67.65
N ASP A 615 4.00 -33.79 -67.94
CA ASP A 615 5.00 -32.79 -68.32
C ASP A 615 5.81 -32.36 -67.07
N PRO A 616 7.14 -32.58 -67.04
CA PRO A 616 8.04 -32.16 -65.96
C PRO A 616 7.89 -30.69 -65.54
N SER A 617 7.60 -29.82 -66.50
CA SER A 617 7.47 -28.38 -66.26
C SER A 617 6.22 -28.05 -65.45
N ASN A 618 5.09 -28.69 -65.75
CA ASN A 618 3.83 -28.51 -65.04
C ASN A 618 3.89 -29.05 -63.60
N LEU A 619 4.56 -30.19 -63.38
CA LEU A 619 4.77 -30.72 -62.04
C LEU A 619 5.63 -29.76 -61.19
N THR A 620 6.68 -29.20 -61.78
CA THR A 620 7.55 -28.20 -61.10
C THR A 620 6.74 -26.98 -60.68
N VAL A 621 5.94 -26.41 -61.59
CA VAL A 621 5.08 -25.25 -61.30
C VAL A 621 4.07 -25.59 -60.20
N LEU A 622 3.45 -26.77 -60.24
CA LEU A 622 2.52 -27.22 -59.21
C LEU A 622 3.18 -27.31 -57.83
N VAL A 623 4.36 -27.94 -57.74
CA VAL A 623 5.11 -28.12 -56.50
C VAL A 623 5.54 -26.77 -55.90
N TRP A 624 6.07 -25.86 -56.72
CA TRP A 624 6.43 -24.52 -56.28
C TRP A 624 5.21 -23.68 -55.86
N THR A 625 4.09 -23.83 -56.55
CA THR A 625 2.83 -23.16 -56.19
C THR A 625 2.30 -23.69 -54.86
N ALA A 626 2.31 -25.01 -54.65
CA ALA A 626 1.92 -25.64 -53.40
C ALA A 626 2.84 -25.23 -52.24
N ALA A 627 4.14 -25.18 -52.46
CA ALA A 627 5.14 -24.69 -51.51
C ALA A 627 4.88 -23.23 -51.10
N GLY A 628 4.65 -22.35 -52.09
CA GLY A 628 4.32 -20.95 -51.85
C GLY A 628 3.01 -20.79 -51.06
N PHE A 629 1.98 -21.56 -51.40
CA PHE A 629 0.71 -21.57 -50.69
C PHE A 629 0.86 -22.03 -49.23
N LEU A 630 1.56 -23.14 -48.98
CA LEU A 630 1.83 -23.63 -47.64
C LEU A 630 2.59 -22.61 -46.80
N MET A 631 3.62 -21.96 -47.36
CA MET A 631 4.36 -20.89 -46.69
C MET A 631 3.45 -19.74 -46.26
N VAL A 632 2.60 -19.24 -47.17
CA VAL A 632 1.65 -18.16 -46.87
C VAL A 632 0.62 -18.60 -45.83
N TYR A 633 0.09 -19.82 -45.94
CA TYR A 633 -0.88 -20.39 -45.01
C TYR A 633 -0.29 -20.54 -43.59
N PHE A 634 0.90 -21.12 -43.47
CA PHE A 634 1.55 -21.30 -42.16
C PHE A 634 1.97 -19.98 -41.54
N LYS A 635 2.30 -18.98 -42.35
CA LYS A 635 2.56 -17.60 -41.90
C LYS A 635 1.29 -16.94 -41.35
N SER A 636 0.16 -17.03 -42.05
CA SER A 636 -1.09 -16.35 -41.64
C SER A 636 -1.83 -17.06 -40.50
N ARG A 637 -1.51 -18.32 -40.19
CA ARG A 637 -2.22 -19.10 -39.17
C ARG A 637 -2.03 -18.61 -37.73
N ARG A 638 -0.90 -17.99 -37.40
CA ARG A 638 -0.52 -17.64 -36.01
C ARG A 638 -0.71 -16.16 -35.67
N VAL A 639 -0.44 -15.28 -36.63
CA VAL A 639 -0.45 -13.82 -36.48
C VAL A 639 -1.01 -13.24 -37.77
N GLU A 640 -1.86 -12.22 -37.65
CA GLU A 640 -2.51 -11.61 -38.81
C GLU A 640 -1.49 -10.95 -39.76
N ASN A 641 -0.48 -10.28 -39.19
CA ASN A 641 0.54 -9.54 -39.91
C ASN A 641 1.96 -9.93 -39.49
N TRP A 642 2.47 -11.04 -40.02
CA TRP A 642 3.84 -11.51 -39.76
C TRP A 642 4.84 -11.07 -40.85
N PRO A 643 5.80 -10.16 -40.58
CA PRO A 643 6.80 -9.77 -41.57
C PRO A 643 7.69 -10.95 -42.00
N TRP A 644 8.01 -11.06 -43.30
CA TRP A 644 8.83 -12.17 -43.83
C TRP A 644 10.22 -12.23 -43.21
N ARG A 645 10.84 -11.09 -42.95
CA ARG A 645 12.14 -11.00 -42.27
C ARG A 645 12.08 -11.69 -40.90
N ASP A 646 11.04 -11.40 -40.13
CA ASP A 646 10.89 -11.90 -38.77
C ASP A 646 10.47 -13.38 -38.79
N PHE A 647 9.64 -13.80 -39.75
CA PHE A 647 9.31 -15.21 -39.97
C PHE A 647 10.55 -16.07 -40.23
N LEU A 648 11.44 -15.62 -41.11
CA LEU A 648 12.71 -16.33 -41.42
C LEU A 648 13.68 -16.34 -40.23
N GLN A 649 13.63 -15.32 -39.38
CA GLN A 649 14.41 -15.27 -38.14
C GLN A 649 13.73 -16.04 -36.98
N GLY A 650 12.56 -16.64 -37.21
CA GLY A 650 11.78 -17.30 -36.16
C GLY A 650 11.29 -16.35 -35.07
N ARG A 651 11.10 -15.07 -35.38
CA ARG A 651 10.58 -14.05 -34.46
C ARG A 651 9.12 -13.78 -34.80
N VAL A 652 8.22 -14.10 -33.88
CA VAL A 652 6.79 -13.88 -34.00
C VAL A 652 6.44 -12.55 -33.35
N VAL A 653 6.00 -11.57 -34.14
CA VAL A 653 5.62 -10.24 -33.64
C VAL A 653 4.12 -10.25 -33.32
N CYS A 654 3.77 -10.28 -32.05
CA CYS A 654 2.39 -10.27 -31.59
C CYS A 654 1.96 -8.84 -31.25
N ARG A 655 0.76 -8.46 -31.67
CA ARG A 655 0.14 -7.14 -31.46
C ARG A 655 -1.07 -7.21 -30.54
N SER A 656 -1.58 -8.39 -30.21
CA SER A 656 -2.67 -8.56 -29.25
C SER A 656 -2.46 -9.71 -28.27
N VAL A 657 -3.26 -9.73 -27.19
CA VAL A 657 -3.26 -10.81 -26.19
C VAL A 657 -3.66 -12.14 -26.84
N SER A 658 -4.66 -12.14 -27.73
CA SER A 658 -5.07 -13.35 -28.45
C SER A 658 -3.96 -13.93 -29.34
N GLU A 659 -3.17 -13.07 -30.00
CA GLU A 659 -2.02 -13.53 -30.80
C GLU A 659 -0.93 -14.16 -29.92
N VAL A 660 -0.63 -13.55 -28.76
CA VAL A 660 0.33 -14.13 -27.81
C VAL A 660 -0.18 -15.50 -27.32
N HIS A 661 -1.46 -15.62 -26.98
CA HIS A 661 -2.07 -16.90 -26.61
C HIS A 661 -1.97 -17.93 -27.75
N ALA A 662 -2.26 -17.54 -28.99
CA ALA A 662 -2.18 -18.43 -30.14
C ALA A 662 -0.76 -19.00 -30.35
N VAL A 663 0.27 -18.21 -30.06
CA VAL A 663 1.68 -18.56 -30.19
C VAL A 663 2.17 -19.41 -29.01
N THR A 664 1.95 -18.94 -27.78
CA THR A 664 2.57 -19.47 -26.55
C THR A 664 1.72 -20.50 -25.81
N LYS A 665 0.41 -20.49 -26.04
CA LYS A 665 -0.59 -21.27 -25.28
C LYS A 665 -0.72 -20.89 -23.80
N ILE A 666 -0.14 -19.77 -23.37
CA ILE A 666 -0.40 -19.20 -22.03
C ILE A 666 -1.85 -18.75 -21.97
N ASP A 667 -2.57 -19.05 -20.89
CA ASP A 667 -3.95 -18.61 -20.71
C ASP A 667 -4.04 -17.06 -20.76
N PRO A 668 -5.02 -16.49 -21.49
CA PRO A 668 -5.13 -15.04 -21.62
C PRO A 668 -5.28 -14.29 -20.29
N GLN A 669 -5.93 -14.89 -19.28
CA GLN A 669 -6.14 -14.27 -17.97
C GLN A 669 -4.85 -14.27 -17.14
N ASP A 670 -4.03 -15.31 -17.27
CA ASP A 670 -2.72 -15.34 -16.63
C ASP A 670 -1.78 -14.31 -17.24
N LEU A 671 -1.78 -14.23 -18.57
CA LEU A 671 -1.01 -13.22 -19.30
C LEU A 671 -1.47 -11.82 -18.90
N MET A 672 -2.77 -11.59 -18.73
CA MET A 672 -3.32 -10.33 -18.25
C MET A 672 -2.79 -9.97 -16.85
N ALA A 673 -2.86 -10.92 -15.91
CA ALA A 673 -2.35 -10.71 -14.56
C ALA A 673 -0.85 -10.39 -14.56
N VAL A 674 -0.05 -11.10 -15.37
CA VAL A 674 1.37 -10.83 -15.58
C VAL A 674 1.58 -9.41 -16.14
N LEU A 675 0.89 -9.03 -17.22
CA LEU A 675 1.05 -7.72 -17.85
C LEU A 675 0.68 -6.57 -16.91
N LEU A 676 -0.40 -6.72 -16.13
CA LEU A 676 -0.80 -5.74 -15.11
C LEU A 676 0.27 -5.60 -14.03
N ARG A 677 0.88 -6.71 -13.62
CA ARG A 677 1.92 -6.72 -12.59
C ARG A 677 3.23 -6.08 -13.05
N PHE A 678 3.63 -6.32 -14.30
CA PHE A 678 4.88 -5.78 -14.87
C PHE A 678 4.73 -4.39 -15.49
N GLU A 679 3.52 -3.83 -15.53
CA GLU A 679 3.26 -2.54 -16.15
C GLU A 679 4.21 -1.42 -15.72
N PRO A 680 4.52 -1.21 -14.42
CA PRO A 680 5.46 -0.17 -14.01
C PRO A 680 6.88 -0.36 -14.57
N ARG A 681 7.25 -1.61 -14.90
CA ARG A 681 8.58 -2.01 -15.36
C ARG A 681 8.71 -2.06 -16.88
N VAL A 682 7.59 -2.10 -17.60
CA VAL A 682 7.55 -2.39 -19.03
C VAL A 682 7.02 -1.19 -19.81
N ASN A 683 7.76 -0.75 -20.84
CA ASN A 683 7.41 0.39 -21.69
C ASN A 683 6.35 0.09 -22.77
N LEU A 684 5.70 -1.07 -22.70
CA LEU A 684 4.59 -1.45 -23.55
C LEU A 684 3.39 -0.53 -23.29
N GLN A 685 2.96 0.18 -24.33
CA GLN A 685 1.74 0.96 -24.37
C GLN A 685 0.58 0.05 -24.80
N LYS A 686 -0.61 0.25 -24.21
CA LYS A 686 -1.76 -0.62 -24.39
C LYS A 686 -2.87 0.09 -25.17
N SER A 687 -3.50 -0.64 -26.08
CA SER A 687 -4.62 -0.20 -26.91
C SER A 687 -5.77 -1.20 -26.81
N GLY A 688 -6.85 -0.96 -27.55
CA GLY A 688 -7.98 -1.89 -27.63
C GLY A 688 -9.11 -1.60 -26.63
N PRO A 689 -10.18 -2.40 -26.70
CA PRO A 689 -11.45 -2.14 -25.99
C PRO A 689 -11.41 -2.41 -24.49
N PHE A 690 -10.47 -3.23 -23.99
CA PHE A 690 -10.39 -3.63 -22.57
C PHE A 690 -9.16 -3.03 -21.86
N ARG A 691 -8.70 -1.86 -22.33
CA ARG A 691 -7.43 -1.25 -21.87
C ARG A 691 -7.54 -0.52 -20.54
N ALA A 692 -8.73 -0.35 -19.96
CA ALA A 692 -8.93 0.55 -18.82
C ALA A 692 -8.16 0.15 -17.55
N LEU A 693 -7.79 -1.14 -17.38
CA LEU A 693 -6.94 -1.59 -16.26
C LEU A 693 -5.46 -1.20 -16.38
N PHE A 694 -5.04 -0.53 -17.44
CA PHE A 694 -3.64 -0.17 -17.66
C PHE A 694 -3.44 1.34 -17.54
N LEU A 695 -2.30 1.73 -16.97
CA LEU A 695 -1.88 3.12 -16.84
C LEU A 695 -1.29 3.68 -18.13
N ARG A 696 -0.58 2.85 -18.90
CA ARG A 696 0.14 3.27 -20.13
C ARG A 696 -0.71 3.02 -21.37
N LEU A 697 -1.47 4.01 -21.81
CA LEU A 697 -2.41 3.91 -22.93
C LEU A 697 -1.88 4.59 -24.20
N SER A 698 -2.21 4.01 -25.35
CA SER A 698 -1.92 4.57 -26.69
C SER A 698 -2.91 4.04 -27.71
N ASP A 699 -3.20 4.82 -28.75
CA ASP A 699 -4.12 4.40 -29.82
C ASP A 699 -3.49 3.41 -30.79
N GLY A 700 -2.15 3.32 -30.82
CA GLY A 700 -1.39 2.36 -31.63
C GLY A 700 -0.61 1.32 -30.81
N GLY A 701 -0.91 1.18 -29.51
CA GLY A 701 -0.25 0.25 -28.61
C GLY A 701 -0.62 -1.22 -28.82
N PHE A 702 -0.09 -2.09 -27.97
CA PHE A 702 -0.44 -3.50 -27.90
C PHE A 702 -1.90 -3.69 -27.49
N SER A 703 -2.67 -4.39 -28.31
CA SER A 703 -4.13 -4.50 -28.18
C SER A 703 -4.55 -5.49 -27.10
N ILE A 704 -5.30 -4.99 -26.12
CA ILE A 704 -5.98 -5.79 -25.10
C ILE A 704 -7.38 -6.13 -25.63
N ASP A 705 -7.45 -7.24 -26.36
CA ASP A 705 -8.62 -7.75 -27.08
C ASP A 705 -9.43 -8.79 -26.29
N VAL A 706 -8.96 -9.15 -25.08
CA VAL A 706 -9.65 -10.07 -24.16
C VAL A 706 -10.00 -9.33 -22.87
N PRO A 707 -11.24 -9.43 -22.37
CA PRO A 707 -11.62 -8.75 -21.13
C PRO A 707 -10.93 -9.38 -19.91
N PRO A 708 -10.33 -8.58 -19.02
CA PRO A 708 -9.79 -9.05 -17.75
C PRO A 708 -10.92 -9.48 -16.79
N THR A 709 -10.72 -10.63 -16.16
CA THR A 709 -11.56 -11.10 -15.04
C THR A 709 -11.18 -10.42 -13.72
N VAL A 710 -12.09 -10.45 -12.74
CA VAL A 710 -11.80 -10.00 -11.36
C VAL A 710 -10.59 -10.71 -10.76
N ASP A 711 -10.45 -12.01 -10.99
CA ASP A 711 -9.33 -12.80 -10.50
C ASP A 711 -8.01 -12.36 -11.15
N ALA A 712 -7.99 -12.12 -12.47
CA ALA A 712 -6.81 -11.62 -13.16
C ALA A 712 -6.42 -10.21 -12.71
N ALA A 713 -7.39 -9.32 -12.51
CA ALA A 713 -7.16 -7.98 -11.99
C ALA A 713 -6.57 -8.01 -10.57
N THR A 714 -7.16 -8.84 -9.70
CA THR A 714 -6.73 -9.05 -8.31
C THR A 714 -5.32 -9.63 -8.25
N ALA A 715 -5.04 -10.65 -9.04
CA ALA A 715 -3.71 -11.26 -9.16
C ALA A 715 -2.67 -10.27 -9.71
N GLY A 716 -3.08 -9.36 -10.60
CA GLY A 716 -2.28 -8.23 -11.08
C GLY A 716 -2.04 -7.12 -10.04
N GLY A 717 -2.66 -7.20 -8.86
CA GLY A 717 -2.55 -6.22 -7.77
C GLY A 717 -3.59 -5.10 -7.83
N ARG A 718 -4.77 -5.33 -8.43
CA ARG A 718 -5.90 -4.40 -8.39
C ARG A 718 -7.10 -5.04 -7.73
N ILE A 719 -7.48 -4.53 -6.56
CA ILE A 719 -8.60 -5.04 -5.75
C ILE A 719 -9.76 -4.07 -5.87
N PHE A 720 -10.97 -4.57 -6.18
CA PHE A 720 -12.15 -3.72 -6.31
C PHE A 720 -12.98 -3.71 -5.03
N VAL A 721 -13.40 -2.51 -4.63
CA VAL A 721 -14.19 -2.25 -3.43
C VAL A 721 -15.50 -1.60 -3.84
N GLY A 722 -16.61 -2.08 -3.28
CA GLY A 722 -17.91 -1.45 -3.45
C GLY A 722 -18.08 -0.23 -2.57
N VAL A 723 -18.61 0.85 -3.12
CA VAL A 723 -18.90 2.09 -2.38
C VAL A 723 -20.31 2.59 -2.71
N ASP A 724 -20.91 3.34 -1.79
CA ASP A 724 -22.10 4.14 -2.05
C ASP A 724 -21.71 5.59 -2.35
N SER A 725 -21.91 6.00 -3.59
CA SER A 725 -21.70 7.39 -4.02
C SER A 725 -23.03 8.16 -4.05
N PRO A 726 -23.01 9.50 -4.06
CA PRO A 726 -24.21 10.30 -4.30
C PRO A 726 -24.92 9.97 -5.62
N ASN A 727 -24.19 9.42 -6.59
CA ASN A 727 -24.72 9.02 -7.91
C ASN A 727 -25.21 7.56 -7.93
N GLY A 728 -25.22 6.86 -6.79
CA GLY A 728 -25.55 5.45 -6.68
C GLY A 728 -24.35 4.55 -6.32
N PRO A 729 -24.55 3.23 -6.26
CA PRO A 729 -23.48 2.29 -5.96
C PRO A 729 -22.42 2.28 -7.06
N ALA A 730 -21.15 2.23 -6.67
CA ALA A 730 -20.01 2.23 -7.59
C ALA A 730 -18.94 1.23 -7.14
N LEU A 731 -18.01 0.91 -8.04
CA LEU A 731 -16.79 0.16 -7.70
C LEU A 731 -15.58 1.08 -7.77
N VAL A 732 -14.69 1.01 -6.79
CA VAL A 732 -13.43 1.77 -6.75
C VAL A 732 -12.27 0.79 -6.67
N SER A 733 -11.20 1.05 -7.43
CA SER A 733 -9.98 0.23 -7.36
C SER A 733 -9.04 0.65 -6.22
N LEU A 734 -8.52 -0.34 -5.50
CA LEU A 734 -7.31 -0.29 -4.66
C LEU A 734 -6.12 -0.84 -5.44
N GLU A 735 -4.97 -0.20 -5.30
CA GLU A 735 -3.72 -0.62 -5.94
C GLU A 735 -2.79 -1.25 -4.90
N ALA A 736 -2.41 -2.50 -5.14
CA ALA A 736 -1.55 -3.31 -4.30
C ALA A 736 -0.42 -3.91 -5.14
N ARG A 737 0.37 -3.04 -5.78
CA ARG A 737 1.52 -3.44 -6.61
C ARG A 737 2.83 -3.32 -5.83
N ALA A 738 3.88 -3.95 -6.38
CA ALA A 738 5.21 -3.90 -5.78
C ALA A 738 5.73 -2.45 -5.77
N ARG A 739 6.27 -2.01 -4.62
CA ARG A 739 6.87 -0.68 -4.40
C ARG A 739 5.89 0.51 -4.42
N GLU A 740 4.59 0.25 -4.47
CA GLU A 740 3.58 1.26 -4.21
C GLU A 740 3.31 1.32 -2.70
N SER A 741 3.04 2.53 -2.20
CA SER A 741 2.65 2.76 -0.81
C SER A 741 1.30 2.13 -0.51
N TYR A 742 0.97 1.98 0.77
CA TYR A 742 -0.35 1.54 1.19
C TYR A 742 -1.42 2.49 0.65
N THR A 743 -2.45 1.95 -0.01
CA THR A 743 -3.61 2.71 -0.48
C THR A 743 -4.83 2.33 0.35
N SER A 744 -5.64 3.31 0.74
CA SER A 744 -6.88 3.09 1.49
C SER A 744 -8.00 3.96 0.94
N HIS A 745 -9.24 3.48 1.02
CA HIS A 745 -10.45 4.25 0.78
C HIS A 745 -11.25 4.32 2.08
N ASP A 746 -11.40 5.53 2.62
CA ASP A 746 -12.19 5.79 3.83
C ASP A 746 -13.70 5.86 3.52
N GLN A 747 -14.58 5.85 4.54
CA GLN A 747 -16.04 5.96 4.33
C GLN A 747 -16.43 7.24 3.59
N ASN A 748 -15.85 8.37 3.99
CA ASN A 748 -16.08 9.69 3.42
C ASN A 748 -14.84 10.15 2.67
N ASP A 749 -14.73 9.75 1.41
CA ASP A 749 -13.56 10.05 0.60
C ASP A 749 -13.97 10.51 -0.82
N SER A 750 -13.03 11.15 -1.50
CA SER A 750 -13.21 11.63 -2.86
C SER A 750 -11.95 11.42 -3.68
N LYS A 751 -12.13 10.85 -4.86
CA LYS A 751 -11.10 10.81 -5.89
C LYS A 751 -11.21 12.04 -6.78
N LYS A 752 -10.05 12.67 -7.00
CA LYS A 752 -9.88 13.72 -8.02
C LYS A 752 -9.86 13.10 -9.42
N ASP A 753 -10.21 13.91 -10.42
CA ASP A 753 -10.15 13.48 -11.83
C ASP A 753 -8.77 12.95 -12.20
N GLY A 754 -8.74 11.80 -12.89
CA GLY A 754 -7.52 11.15 -13.35
C GLY A 754 -6.80 10.28 -12.31
N VAL A 755 -7.32 10.15 -11.08
CA VAL A 755 -6.66 9.40 -10.00
C VAL A 755 -7.45 8.13 -9.67
N GLY A 756 -6.99 6.99 -10.20
CA GLY A 756 -7.54 5.66 -9.94
C GLY A 756 -8.75 5.29 -10.81
N LEU A 757 -9.19 4.02 -10.72
CA LEU A 757 -10.30 3.51 -11.52
C LEU A 757 -11.60 3.45 -10.72
N LEU A 758 -12.70 3.70 -11.45
CA LEU A 758 -14.07 3.71 -10.96
C LEU A 758 -15.00 3.00 -11.95
N CYS A 759 -16.00 2.26 -11.48
CA CYS A 759 -17.16 1.87 -12.27
C CYS A 759 -18.42 2.55 -11.70
N ARG A 760 -19.12 3.35 -12.52
CA ARG A 760 -20.39 4.00 -12.13
C ARG A 760 -21.62 3.17 -12.51
N ASP A 761 -21.55 2.46 -13.64
CA ASP A 761 -22.66 1.65 -14.17
C ASP A 761 -22.70 0.27 -13.50
N PHE A 762 -22.87 0.27 -12.17
CA PHE A 762 -22.84 -0.95 -11.36
C PHE A 762 -24.18 -1.72 -11.38
N VAL A 763 -25.29 -1.00 -11.59
CA VAL A 763 -26.64 -1.55 -11.42
C VAL A 763 -27.05 -2.45 -12.60
N ASP A 764 -26.75 -2.03 -13.83
CA ASP A 764 -27.06 -2.77 -15.07
C ASP A 764 -25.79 -3.00 -15.92
N PRO A 765 -24.93 -3.96 -15.54
CA PRO A 765 -23.75 -4.28 -16.34
C PRO A 765 -24.14 -4.90 -17.69
N ALA A 766 -23.34 -4.63 -18.72
CA ALA A 766 -23.45 -5.35 -19.98
C ALA A 766 -23.15 -6.84 -19.75
N SER A 767 -23.67 -7.73 -20.59
CA SER A 767 -23.32 -9.16 -20.54
C SER A 767 -22.33 -9.51 -21.64
N TYR A 768 -21.27 -10.24 -21.30
CA TYR A 768 -20.25 -10.67 -22.26
C TYR A 768 -20.10 -12.19 -22.25
N PRO A 769 -20.14 -12.86 -23.42
CA PRO A 769 -20.00 -14.31 -23.50
C PRO A 769 -18.54 -14.71 -23.33
N MET A 770 -18.25 -15.55 -22.34
CA MET A 770 -16.94 -16.16 -22.16
C MET A 770 -16.95 -17.63 -22.61
N PRO A 771 -15.89 -18.09 -23.30
CA PRO A 771 -15.71 -19.52 -23.57
C PRO A 771 -15.63 -20.27 -22.24
N ALA A 772 -16.41 -21.35 -22.08
CA ALA A 772 -16.37 -22.15 -20.87
C ALA A 772 -14.93 -22.63 -20.59
N ALA A 773 -14.43 -22.31 -19.39
CA ALA A 773 -13.09 -22.73 -18.96
C ALA A 773 -13.02 -24.27 -18.96
N LYS A 774 -12.09 -24.84 -19.74
CA LYS A 774 -11.82 -26.28 -19.69
C LYS A 774 -11.07 -26.59 -18.40
N GLY A 775 -11.80 -26.92 -17.34
CA GLY A 775 -11.23 -27.46 -16.11
C GLY A 775 -11.43 -26.58 -14.88
N ALA A 776 -12.62 -26.65 -14.30
CA ALA A 776 -12.81 -26.50 -12.86
C ALA A 776 -13.94 -27.47 -12.47
N ASP A 777 -13.58 -28.49 -11.70
CA ASP A 777 -14.44 -29.41 -10.95
C ASP A 777 -15.45 -30.27 -11.73
N ALA A 778 -14.92 -31.18 -12.57
CA ALA A 778 -15.61 -32.43 -12.90
C ALA A 778 -15.11 -33.55 -11.97
N SER A 779 -15.56 -33.52 -10.71
CA SER A 779 -15.49 -34.69 -9.83
C SER A 779 -16.91 -35.08 -9.44
N GLY A 780 -17.45 -36.09 -10.12
CA GLY A 780 -18.64 -36.81 -9.69
C GLY A 780 -19.91 -36.63 -10.53
N SER A 781 -19.87 -36.86 -11.85
CA SER A 781 -21.03 -37.31 -12.65
C SER A 781 -20.58 -37.59 -14.09
N GLU A 782 -20.51 -38.87 -14.48
CA GLU A 782 -20.08 -39.29 -15.83
C GLU A 782 -21.13 -39.06 -16.94
N ASP A 783 -22.31 -38.54 -16.64
CA ASP A 783 -23.35 -38.30 -17.64
C ASP A 783 -23.58 -36.80 -17.87
N GLY A 784 -22.76 -36.18 -18.73
CA GLY A 784 -22.90 -34.75 -19.04
C GLY A 784 -22.02 -34.18 -20.15
N ALA A 785 -21.44 -35.00 -21.03
CA ALA A 785 -20.63 -34.50 -22.14
C ALA A 785 -21.50 -34.08 -23.35
N ARG A 786 -22.27 -32.98 -23.24
CA ARG A 786 -22.91 -32.27 -24.38
C ARG A 786 -23.67 -31.00 -23.94
N SER A 787 -22.96 -29.94 -23.54
CA SER A 787 -23.43 -28.55 -23.75
C SER A 787 -22.27 -27.57 -23.48
N GLY A 788 -21.57 -27.16 -24.54
CA GLY A 788 -20.61 -26.05 -24.47
C GLY A 788 -21.33 -24.71 -24.58
N SER A 789 -22.23 -24.39 -23.65
CA SER A 789 -22.85 -23.07 -23.60
C SER A 789 -21.85 -22.06 -23.04
N ASN A 790 -21.60 -20.97 -23.77
CA ASN A 790 -20.82 -19.84 -23.28
C ASN A 790 -21.45 -19.30 -21.99
N GLU A 791 -20.63 -19.11 -20.96
CA GLU A 791 -21.06 -18.48 -19.71
C GLU A 791 -21.20 -16.98 -19.96
N LEU A 792 -22.36 -16.39 -19.70
CA LEU A 792 -22.56 -14.94 -19.77
C LEU A 792 -22.15 -14.31 -18.44
N LEU A 793 -21.10 -13.49 -18.46
CA LEU A 793 -20.61 -12.79 -17.28
C LEU A 793 -20.93 -11.28 -17.38
N PRO A 794 -21.16 -10.60 -16.24
CA PRO A 794 -21.33 -9.16 -16.21
C PRO A 794 -20.02 -8.45 -16.58
N LEU A 795 -20.11 -7.43 -17.43
CA LEU A 795 -19.03 -6.59 -17.91
C LEU A 795 -19.22 -5.18 -17.38
N TYR A 796 -18.28 -4.73 -16.56
CA TYR A 796 -18.30 -3.44 -15.89
C TYR A 796 -17.36 -2.44 -16.57
N PRO A 797 -17.88 -1.30 -17.05
CA PRO A 797 -17.04 -0.27 -17.66
C PRO A 797 -16.27 0.51 -16.61
N LEU A 798 -14.97 0.70 -16.84
CA LEU A 798 -14.09 1.45 -15.95
C LEU A 798 -13.80 2.84 -16.50
N CYS A 799 -13.77 3.84 -15.62
CA CYS A 799 -13.43 5.22 -15.93
C CYS A 799 -12.51 5.82 -14.86
N THR A 800 -11.93 6.99 -15.16
CA THR A 800 -11.00 7.71 -14.27
C THR A 800 -11.58 9.05 -13.80
N ASN A 801 -12.90 9.19 -13.85
CA ASN A 801 -13.58 10.43 -13.49
C ASN A 801 -13.65 10.59 -11.96
N ALA A 802 -13.67 11.84 -11.50
CA ALA A 802 -13.82 12.18 -10.10
C ALA A 802 -15.10 11.56 -9.52
N SER A 803 -15.02 11.10 -8.28
CA SER A 803 -16.18 10.61 -7.55
C SER A 803 -15.92 10.77 -6.07
N SER A 804 -16.96 11.16 -5.33
CA SER A 804 -17.01 11.06 -3.89
C SER A 804 -17.92 9.90 -3.48
N TRP A 805 -17.68 9.37 -2.30
CA TRP A 805 -18.56 8.39 -1.66
C TRP A 805 -18.66 8.68 -0.17
N HIS A 806 -19.71 8.13 0.44
CA HIS A 806 -20.01 8.31 1.87
C HIS A 806 -20.05 6.99 2.64
N LYS A 807 -19.85 5.86 1.95
CA LYS A 807 -19.80 4.54 2.58
C LYS A 807 -19.06 3.52 1.75
N VAL A 808 -18.29 2.67 2.43
CA VAL A 808 -17.62 1.49 1.87
C VAL A 808 -18.43 0.23 2.22
N LYS A 809 -18.71 -0.63 1.23
CA LYS A 809 -19.54 -1.84 1.39
C LYS A 809 -18.74 -3.11 1.67
N GLY A 810 -17.54 -3.22 1.12
CA GLY A 810 -16.76 -4.46 1.15
C GLY A 810 -16.01 -4.71 -0.16
N VAL A 811 -15.23 -5.79 -0.17
CA VAL A 811 -14.49 -6.24 -1.35
C VAL A 811 -15.47 -6.88 -2.34
N PHE A 812 -15.33 -6.52 -3.61
CA PHE A 812 -16.14 -7.06 -4.70
C PHE A 812 -15.68 -8.49 -5.05
N VAL A 813 -16.61 -9.44 -5.04
CA VAL A 813 -16.32 -10.88 -5.18
C VAL A 813 -17.15 -11.58 -6.27
N GLU A 814 -18.02 -10.85 -6.95
CA GLU A 814 -18.81 -11.41 -8.05
C GLU A 814 -17.89 -11.75 -9.24
N ARG A 815 -18.08 -12.93 -9.85
CA ARG A 815 -17.35 -13.31 -11.07
C ARG A 815 -17.80 -12.37 -12.19
N ALA A 816 -16.91 -11.47 -12.58
CA ALA A 816 -17.20 -10.43 -13.56
C ALA A 816 -15.98 -10.11 -14.45
N LEU A 817 -16.23 -9.28 -15.44
CA LEU A 817 -15.26 -8.78 -16.41
C LEU A 817 -15.21 -7.26 -16.35
N PHE A 818 -14.09 -6.67 -16.78
CA PHE A 818 -13.94 -5.23 -16.91
C PHE A 818 -13.65 -4.79 -18.35
N CYS A 819 -14.11 -3.59 -18.73
CA CYS A 819 -13.71 -2.94 -19.98
C CYS A 819 -13.10 -1.55 -19.76
#